data_AF-A0A1D6IR23-F1
#
_entry.id   AF-A0A1D6IR23-F1
#
_cell.length_a   1.000
_cell.length_b   1.000
_cell.length_c   1.000
_cell.angle_alpha   90.00
_cell.angle_beta   90.00
_cell.angle_gamma   90.00
#
_symmetry.space_group_name_H-M   'P 1'
#
loop_
_entity.id
_entity.type
_entity.pdbx_description
1 polymer ?
#
loop_
_entity_poly.entity_id
_entity_poly.type
_entity_poly.pdbx_seq_one_letter_code
_entity_poly.pdbx_strand_id
1 'polypeptide(L)'
;MAHVSFKSKDVDSGMSRWSEYLSVEEPIPSAMATWRNMSADAPQGSSAGSHKHLQMEPVVQLSKVAEGLLAKMYRLNSILDYPDPNTHTFSDAFWKAGVFPNFPKICITMSKKFPEHPNKLQLERVDKFGLDALNENAEGYMHNLEQWILLLLDLLAFREQALRLILDLSSTVITLLPHQNSLILHAFMDLFCSFVRVNLFSDKMPRKMILQVYNILHIMLKGGRDCEFYHRLVQFVDSYDPPIKGLHEDLNFVSPRIGEVLEAVGPIIFLSTDTKKLRNEGFLSPFHPRYPDILTNSAHPMRAQDLANVTSYREWVLLGYLVCPDELLRVTSIDVAMVVLKENLILPLFRDEYILLHENYQLYVLPKVLESKRMAKSGRTKQKEADLEYNVAKQVERMLTEVHEQALVSCDAMHRERRILLKQEIGRMVLFFTDQPSLLAPNIQMVFSALALSQCEVIWYFQHVGIASSKSTRLKTVDIDATDPTIGFLLDGIGKLCCLVRKYIAAIKGYALSYLLSSAGRIRFLLGTPGMVALDLDATLKGLFQQVLHCLENIPKPQGESVPDITADLADLRKHWLSILMIVTSSRSSINIKHLEKATVSTGKEGLVSEGNAAYNWSRCVDELESQLSKHGSLKKLYFYHQHLTTVFRNTMFGPEGRPQHCCAWLGAACSFPECASAIIPEEVNKIGRDSISYVESLIESIMGGLEGLINILDSEGGFGSLEMQVDNF
;
A
#
# COMPACT_ATOMS: atom_id res chain seq x y z
N MET A 1 3.22 21.54 39.66
CA MET A 1 1.91 22.23 39.69
C MET A 1 1.76 23.09 38.44
N ALA A 2 1.15 22.52 37.41
CA ALA A 2 0.51 23.24 36.32
C ALA A 2 -0.74 22.42 35.98
N HIS A 3 -1.89 22.85 36.49
CA HIS A 3 -3.17 22.21 36.22
C HIS A 3 -3.55 22.50 34.77
N VAL A 4 -3.39 21.53 33.88
CA VAL A 4 -4.07 21.55 32.58
C VAL A 4 -5.50 21.08 32.82
N SER A 5 -6.38 22.06 33.01
CA SER A 5 -7.83 21.86 33.02
C SER A 5 -8.28 21.59 31.59
N PHE A 6 -8.72 20.36 31.29
CA PHE A 6 -9.48 20.07 30.09
C PHE A 6 -10.76 20.90 30.10
N LYS A 7 -10.80 21.99 29.31
CA LYS A 7 -12.04 22.71 28.99
C LYS A 7 -12.66 22.06 27.74
N SER A 8 -13.88 21.58 27.91
CA SER A 8 -14.66 20.74 26.99
C SER A 8 -15.22 21.48 25.75
N LYS A 9 -14.39 22.16 24.96
CA LYS A 9 -14.88 22.84 23.74
C LYS A 9 -14.30 22.38 22.40
N ASP A 10 -13.27 21.52 22.39
CA ASP A 10 -12.59 21.15 21.13
C ASP A 10 -12.84 19.71 20.66
N VAL A 11 -13.83 19.01 21.23
CA VAL A 11 -14.18 17.63 20.82
C VAL A 11 -14.97 17.60 19.50
N ASP A 12 -15.57 18.73 19.08
CA ASP A 12 -16.45 18.78 17.91
C ASP A 12 -15.76 19.16 16.58
N SER A 13 -14.46 19.45 16.58
CA SER A 13 -13.70 19.61 15.33
C SER A 13 -12.77 18.42 15.14
N GLY A 14 -13.23 17.36 14.46
CA GLY A 14 -12.39 16.18 14.16
C GLY A 14 -11.02 16.49 13.53
N MET A 15 -10.86 17.66 12.89
CA MET A 15 -9.60 18.16 12.33
C MET A 15 -8.60 18.71 13.38
N SER A 16 -9.03 19.22 14.54
CA SER A 16 -8.10 19.74 15.57
C SER A 16 -7.31 18.63 16.25
N ARG A 17 -7.95 17.46 16.42
CA ARG A 17 -7.38 16.24 17.02
C ARG A 17 -6.24 15.64 16.22
N TRP A 18 -6.23 15.82 14.90
CA TRP A 18 -5.24 15.21 14.01
C TRP A 18 -4.16 16.15 13.51
N SER A 19 -4.03 17.32 14.12
CA SER A 19 -2.98 18.30 13.80
C SER A 19 -1.58 17.67 13.81
N GLU A 20 -1.31 16.74 14.73
CA GLU A 20 -0.03 15.99 14.79
C GLU A 20 0.21 15.07 13.58
N TYR A 21 -0.84 14.46 13.01
CA TYR A 21 -0.73 13.56 11.86
C TYR A 21 -0.65 14.31 10.51
N LEU A 22 -1.15 15.55 10.47
CA LEU A 22 -1.34 16.33 9.24
C LEU A 22 -0.29 17.44 9.01
N SER A 23 0.52 17.74 10.03
CA SER A 23 1.42 18.91 10.05
C SER A 23 2.78 18.73 9.36
N VAL A 24 3.12 17.53 8.87
CA VAL A 24 4.46 17.26 8.34
C VAL A 24 4.47 17.26 6.80
N GLU A 25 5.32 18.11 6.22
CA GLU A 25 5.58 18.14 4.78
C GLU A 25 6.56 17.02 4.41
N GLU A 26 6.08 15.95 3.75
CA GLU A 26 6.91 14.89 3.17
C GLU A 26 6.40 14.51 1.77
N PRO A 27 7.24 13.88 0.91
CA PRO A 27 6.89 13.58 -0.47
C PRO A 27 5.80 12.49 -0.54
N ILE A 28 4.65 12.91 -1.02
CA ILE A 28 3.38 12.19 -0.98
C ILE A 28 3.35 11.11 -2.09
N PRO A 29 2.66 9.96 -1.92
CA PRO A 29 2.30 9.09 -3.04
C PRO A 29 1.64 9.92 -4.12
N SER A 30 2.11 9.83 -5.35
CA SER A 30 1.89 10.87 -6.36
C SER A 30 0.45 10.99 -6.92
N ALA A 31 -0.48 10.10 -6.56
CA ALA A 31 -1.91 10.37 -6.76
C ALA A 31 -2.48 11.27 -5.65
N MET A 32 -1.85 11.30 -4.47
CA MET A 32 -2.21 12.04 -3.27
C MET A 32 -1.44 13.37 -3.11
N ALA A 33 -0.35 13.58 -3.87
CA ALA A 33 0.50 14.78 -3.76
C ALA A 33 -0.20 16.08 -4.18
N THR A 34 -1.02 15.97 -5.23
CA THR A 34 -1.71 17.11 -5.85
C THR A 34 -2.73 17.79 -4.95
N TRP A 35 -3.25 17.10 -3.93
CA TRP A 35 -4.41 17.59 -3.16
C TRP A 35 -4.06 18.58 -2.05
N ARG A 36 -2.80 18.62 -1.59
CA ARG A 36 -2.38 19.53 -0.50
C ARG A 36 -2.45 21.01 -0.89
N ASN A 37 -2.27 21.34 -2.17
CA ASN A 37 -2.35 22.72 -2.70
C ASN A 37 -3.80 23.26 -2.76
N MET A 38 -4.79 22.53 -2.24
CA MET A 38 -6.17 23.01 -2.10
C MET A 38 -6.34 24.17 -1.10
N SER A 39 -5.33 24.51 -0.32
CA SER A 39 -5.45 25.36 0.87
C SER A 39 -4.97 26.82 0.73
N ALA A 40 -4.26 27.20 -0.33
CA ALA A 40 -3.62 28.52 -0.37
C ALA A 40 -4.55 29.68 -0.77
N ASP A 41 -5.56 29.48 -1.62
CA ASP A 41 -6.41 30.58 -2.11
C ASP A 41 -7.87 30.16 -2.35
N ALA A 42 -8.74 30.41 -1.38
CA ALA A 42 -10.19 30.53 -1.63
C ALA A 42 -10.82 31.52 -0.63
N PRO A 43 -11.48 32.61 -1.09
CA PRO A 43 -12.24 33.49 -0.21
C PRO A 43 -13.46 32.75 0.34
N GLN A 44 -13.72 32.85 1.64
CA GLN A 44 -14.96 32.39 2.26
C GLN A 44 -16.15 33.20 1.72
N GLY A 45 -16.84 32.67 0.71
CA GLY A 45 -18.09 33.20 0.18
C GLY A 45 -19.29 32.39 0.69
N SER A 46 -20.15 33.04 1.47
CA SER A 46 -21.42 32.51 1.94
C SER A 46 -22.46 32.42 0.80
N SER A 47 -22.83 31.22 0.38
CA SER A 47 -24.10 30.98 -0.33
C SER A 47 -24.70 29.64 0.09
N ALA A 48 -25.84 29.71 0.80
CA ALA A 48 -26.66 28.58 1.16
C ALA A 48 -27.33 27.99 -0.09
N GLY A 49 -27.26 26.66 -0.24
CA GLY A 49 -27.88 25.93 -1.35
C GLY A 49 -26.91 25.52 -2.46
N SER A 50 -25.86 24.76 -2.12
CA SER A 50 -25.01 24.09 -3.11
C SER A 50 -24.93 22.61 -2.75
N HIS A 51 -25.16 21.75 -3.73
CA HIS A 51 -24.90 20.31 -3.62
C HIS A 51 -23.49 20.15 -3.02
N LYS A 52 -23.37 19.50 -1.86
CA LYS A 52 -22.05 19.11 -1.33
C LYS A 52 -21.44 18.12 -2.31
N HIS A 53 -20.72 18.63 -3.31
CA HIS A 53 -19.94 17.84 -4.23
C HIS A 53 -18.94 17.02 -3.41
N LEU A 54 -18.71 15.76 -3.79
CA LEU A 54 -17.75 14.91 -3.10
C LEU A 54 -16.37 15.57 -3.14
N GLN A 55 -15.81 15.82 -1.96
CA GLN A 55 -14.46 16.35 -1.81
C GLN A 55 -13.50 15.20 -1.55
N MET A 56 -12.39 15.17 -2.29
CA MET A 56 -11.35 14.15 -2.18
C MET A 56 -10.32 14.43 -1.09
N GLU A 57 -10.26 15.68 -0.62
CA GLU A 57 -9.34 16.10 0.43
C GLU A 57 -9.46 15.26 1.72
N PRO A 58 -10.67 14.95 2.23
CA PRO A 58 -10.81 14.07 3.39
C PRO A 58 -10.24 12.66 3.17
N VAL A 59 -10.28 12.13 1.94
CA VAL A 59 -9.72 10.80 1.61
C VAL A 59 -8.21 10.79 1.81
N VAL A 60 -7.54 11.84 1.33
CA VAL A 60 -6.09 12.01 1.42
C VAL A 60 -5.66 12.23 2.87
N GLN A 61 -6.37 13.11 3.59
CA GLN A 61 -6.10 13.39 5.00
C GLN A 61 -6.23 12.13 5.86
N LEU A 62 -7.30 11.36 5.69
CA LEU A 62 -7.52 10.11 6.43
C LEU A 62 -6.48 9.04 6.08
N SER A 63 -6.02 8.97 4.84
CA SER A 63 -4.96 8.04 4.45
C SER A 63 -3.64 8.36 5.18
N LYS A 64 -3.29 9.65 5.32
CA LYS A 64 -2.13 10.08 6.12
C LYS A 64 -2.29 9.78 7.61
N VAL A 65 -3.49 10.03 8.15
CA VAL A 65 -3.81 9.67 9.55
C VAL A 65 -3.63 8.16 9.75
N ALA A 66 -4.07 7.33 8.80
CA ALA A 66 -3.91 5.88 8.86
C ALA A 66 -2.42 5.45 8.91
N GLU A 67 -1.57 5.97 8.02
CA GLU A 67 -0.12 5.71 8.05
C GLU A 67 0.50 6.11 9.37
N GLY A 68 0.09 7.26 9.91
CA GLY A 68 0.55 7.74 11.19
C GLY A 68 0.12 6.91 12.40
N LEU A 69 -1.13 6.43 12.39
CA LEU A 69 -1.63 5.50 13.40
C LEU A 69 -0.86 4.18 13.35
N LEU A 70 -0.64 3.63 12.15
CA LEU A 70 0.19 2.42 11.97
C LEU A 70 1.60 2.62 12.52
N ALA A 71 2.22 3.78 12.26
CA ALA A 71 3.55 4.11 12.79
C ALA A 71 3.57 4.17 14.33
N LYS A 72 2.59 4.84 14.97
CA LYS A 72 2.49 4.90 16.44
C LYS A 72 2.23 3.52 17.06
N MET A 73 1.36 2.71 16.45
CA MET A 73 1.11 1.33 16.88
C MET A 73 2.37 0.46 16.75
N TYR A 74 3.12 0.63 15.66
CA TYR A 74 4.37 -0.10 15.44
C TYR A 74 5.44 0.29 16.46
N ARG A 75 5.55 1.59 16.77
CA ARG A 75 6.44 2.09 17.84
C ARG A 75 6.06 1.50 19.20
N LEU A 76 4.78 1.45 19.54
CA LEU A 76 4.32 0.83 20.78
C LEU A 76 4.77 -0.63 20.86
N ASN A 77 4.49 -1.41 19.80
CA ASN A 77 4.86 -2.81 19.77
C ASN A 77 6.38 -3.00 19.86
N SER A 78 7.17 -2.15 19.20
CA SER A 78 8.63 -2.17 19.31
C SER A 78 9.11 -1.88 20.75
N ILE A 79 8.49 -0.90 21.44
CA ILE A 79 8.80 -0.60 22.86
C ILE A 79 8.43 -1.80 23.76
N LEU A 80 7.32 -2.46 23.45
CA LEU A 80 6.78 -3.60 24.21
C LEU A 80 7.37 -4.95 23.81
N ASP A 81 8.38 -4.99 22.93
CA ASP A 81 9.01 -6.23 22.46
C ASP A 81 8.01 -7.18 21.75
N TYR A 82 7.20 -6.62 20.85
CA TYR A 82 6.24 -7.30 19.98
C TYR A 82 5.35 -8.32 20.70
N PRO A 83 4.50 -7.87 21.63
CA PRO A 83 3.70 -8.77 22.45
C PRO A 83 2.66 -9.52 21.61
N ASP A 84 2.26 -10.70 22.07
CA ASP A 84 1.03 -11.37 21.63
C ASP A 84 -0.04 -11.18 22.72
N PRO A 85 -0.98 -10.21 22.56
CA PRO A 85 -1.98 -9.90 23.58
C PRO A 85 -2.94 -11.07 23.88
N ASN A 86 -3.13 -11.98 22.92
CA ASN A 86 -4.10 -13.07 23.01
C ASN A 86 -3.58 -14.24 23.88
N THR A 87 -2.26 -14.42 23.96
CA THR A 87 -1.64 -15.45 24.80
C THR A 87 -1.60 -15.08 26.28
N HIS A 88 -1.67 -13.78 26.59
CA HIS A 88 -1.44 -13.23 27.93
C HIS A 88 -0.10 -13.65 28.55
N THR A 89 0.89 -13.96 27.72
CA THR A 89 2.28 -14.24 28.12
C THR A 89 3.18 -13.15 27.56
N PHE A 90 3.87 -12.42 28.43
CA PHE A 90 4.66 -11.24 28.08
C PHE A 90 6.12 -11.43 28.50
N SER A 91 7.06 -10.90 27.70
CA SER A 91 8.50 -11.01 27.97
C SER A 91 8.93 -10.14 29.16
N ASP A 92 10.12 -10.37 29.70
CA ASP A 92 10.70 -9.47 30.71
C ASP A 92 10.93 -8.07 30.15
N ALA A 93 11.23 -7.95 28.85
CA ALA A 93 11.43 -6.67 28.18
C ALA A 93 10.13 -5.86 28.15
N PHE A 94 8.98 -6.50 27.89
CA PHE A 94 7.65 -5.88 27.95
C PHE A 94 7.42 -5.14 29.28
N TRP A 95 7.71 -5.79 30.40
CA TRP A 95 7.50 -5.19 31.73
C TRP A 95 8.55 -4.13 32.08
N LYS A 96 9.81 -4.33 31.62
CA LYS A 96 10.91 -3.37 31.83
C LYS A 96 10.78 -2.11 30.98
N ALA A 97 9.96 -2.12 29.93
CA ALA A 97 9.71 -0.97 29.07
C ALA A 97 9.05 0.22 29.80
N GLY A 98 8.45 0.00 30.98
CA GLY A 98 7.89 1.07 31.82
C GLY A 98 6.57 1.67 31.33
N VAL A 99 5.99 1.12 30.27
CA VAL A 99 4.65 1.51 29.78
C VAL A 99 3.57 1.03 30.74
N PHE A 100 3.63 -0.24 31.14
CA PHE A 100 2.72 -0.81 32.14
C PHE A 100 3.38 -0.89 33.52
N PRO A 101 2.58 -0.87 34.59
CA PRO A 101 3.07 -1.24 35.91
C PRO A 101 3.69 -2.63 35.89
N ASN A 102 4.86 -2.80 36.49
CA ASN A 102 5.53 -4.09 36.60
C ASN A 102 4.92 -4.97 37.70
N PHE A 103 3.62 -5.20 37.59
CA PHE A 103 2.84 -6.11 38.43
C PHE A 103 2.09 -7.10 37.54
N PRO A 104 2.80 -8.10 36.95
CA PRO A 104 2.24 -8.94 35.89
C PRO A 104 0.94 -9.64 36.27
N LYS A 105 0.84 -10.16 37.50
CA LYS A 105 -0.39 -10.84 38.00
C LYS A 105 -1.61 -9.93 37.97
N ILE A 106 -1.43 -8.67 38.37
CA ILE A 106 -2.48 -7.65 38.39
C ILE A 106 -2.88 -7.29 36.96
N CYS A 107 -1.92 -6.87 36.13
CA CYS A 107 -2.17 -6.42 34.75
C CYS A 107 -2.77 -7.53 33.86
N ILE A 108 -2.30 -8.77 33.99
CA ILE A 108 -2.85 -9.92 33.25
C ILE A 108 -4.29 -10.21 33.72
N THR A 109 -4.58 -10.14 35.02
CA THR A 109 -5.94 -10.35 35.53
C THR A 109 -6.89 -9.25 35.03
N MET A 110 -6.44 -7.99 35.03
CA MET A 110 -7.18 -6.87 34.46
C MET A 110 -7.49 -7.08 32.97
N SER A 111 -6.51 -7.55 32.19
CA SER A 111 -6.71 -7.82 30.76
C SER A 111 -7.66 -8.99 30.49
N LYS A 112 -7.58 -10.07 31.26
CA LYS A 112 -8.42 -11.27 31.08
C LYS A 112 -9.87 -11.04 31.46
N LYS A 113 -10.11 -10.23 32.48
CA LYS A 113 -11.45 -9.92 33.00
C LYS A 113 -12.05 -8.64 32.41
N PHE A 114 -11.40 -8.03 31.42
CA PHE A 114 -11.95 -6.85 30.75
C PHE A 114 -13.35 -7.15 30.16
N PRO A 115 -14.35 -6.24 30.29
CA PRO A 115 -14.33 -4.92 30.93
C PRO A 115 -14.94 -4.89 32.36
N GLU A 116 -14.67 -5.90 33.21
CA GLU A 116 -15.19 -5.95 34.57
C GLU A 116 -14.79 -4.71 35.40
N HIS A 117 -15.78 -4.18 36.15
CA HIS A 117 -15.57 -3.03 37.04
C HIS A 117 -14.54 -3.36 38.13
N PRO A 118 -13.68 -2.42 38.55
CA PRO A 118 -12.59 -2.68 39.51
C PRO A 118 -13.03 -3.35 40.82
N ASN A 119 -14.19 -2.96 41.35
CA ASN A 119 -14.77 -3.59 42.56
C ASN A 119 -15.05 -5.10 42.42
N LYS A 120 -15.27 -5.60 41.19
CA LYS A 120 -15.49 -7.04 40.92
C LYS A 120 -14.19 -7.81 40.69
N LEU A 121 -13.11 -7.12 40.30
CA LEU A 121 -11.83 -7.76 40.01
C LEU A 121 -11.18 -8.37 41.26
N GLN A 122 -11.51 -7.85 42.46
CA GLN A 122 -10.95 -8.28 43.75
C GLN A 122 -9.42 -8.35 43.74
N LEU A 123 -8.78 -7.29 43.20
CA LEU A 123 -7.33 -7.23 42.98
C LEU A 123 -6.50 -7.45 44.25
N GLU A 124 -7.02 -7.05 45.41
CA GLU A 124 -6.42 -7.32 46.72
C GLU A 124 -6.16 -8.82 46.97
N ARG A 125 -7.02 -9.69 46.43
CA ARG A 125 -6.85 -11.16 46.54
C ARG A 125 -5.83 -11.71 45.54
N VAL A 126 -5.54 -10.96 44.48
CA VAL A 126 -4.59 -11.36 43.43
C VAL A 126 -3.17 -11.06 43.88
N ASP A 127 -2.93 -9.81 44.30
CA ASP A 127 -1.64 -9.35 44.80
C ASP A 127 -1.82 -8.04 45.58
N LYS A 128 -1.95 -8.15 46.91
CA LYS A 128 -2.14 -7.00 47.79
C LYS A 128 -0.95 -6.03 47.76
N PHE A 129 0.27 -6.57 47.87
CA PHE A 129 1.48 -5.73 47.90
C PHE A 129 1.68 -4.99 46.57
N GLY A 130 1.43 -5.66 45.44
CA GLY A 130 1.46 -5.01 44.14
C GLY A 130 0.38 -3.93 43.98
N LEU A 131 -0.81 -4.13 44.55
CA LEU A 131 -1.89 -3.15 44.50
C LEU A 131 -1.60 -1.91 45.35
N ASP A 132 -1.04 -2.09 46.55
CA ASP A 132 -0.64 -0.99 47.43
C ASP A 132 0.44 -0.14 46.74
N ALA A 133 1.46 -0.78 46.16
CA ALA A 133 2.53 -0.11 45.41
C ALA A 133 2.03 0.55 44.10
N LEU A 134 1.03 -0.02 43.44
CA LEU A 134 0.36 0.58 42.28
C LEU A 134 -0.34 1.89 42.67
N ASN A 135 -1.01 1.90 43.82
CA ASN A 135 -1.72 3.07 44.33
C ASN A 135 -0.75 4.20 44.72
N GLU A 136 0.37 3.87 45.37
CA GLU A 136 1.42 4.84 45.71
C GLU A 136 2.03 5.53 44.49
N ASN A 137 2.16 4.82 43.36
CA ASN A 137 2.79 5.31 42.14
C ASN A 137 1.79 5.61 41.00
N ALA A 138 0.50 5.74 41.32
CA ALA A 138 -0.56 5.78 40.32
C ALA A 138 -0.43 6.96 39.32
N GLU A 139 0.00 8.13 39.78
CA GLU A 139 0.20 9.31 38.93
C GLU A 139 1.26 9.07 37.84
N GLY A 140 2.37 8.43 38.19
CA GLY A 140 3.46 8.13 37.25
C GLY A 140 3.03 7.15 36.17
N TYR A 141 2.35 6.07 36.57
CA TYR A 141 1.82 5.09 35.60
C TYR A 141 0.72 5.67 34.72
N MET A 142 -0.14 6.55 35.26
CA MET A 142 -1.18 7.20 34.47
C MET A 142 -0.56 8.09 33.39
N HIS A 143 0.50 8.84 33.72
CA HIS A 143 1.22 9.67 32.76
C HIS A 143 1.90 8.83 31.66
N ASN A 144 2.53 7.70 32.01
CA ASN A 144 3.16 6.81 31.02
C ASN A 144 2.14 6.21 30.03
N LEU A 145 0.93 5.93 30.50
CA LEU A 145 -0.16 5.36 29.69
C LEU A 145 -0.96 6.40 28.89
N GLU A 146 -0.83 7.69 29.22
CA GLU A 146 -1.65 8.78 28.68
C GLU A 146 -1.59 8.82 27.13
N GLN A 147 -0.39 8.80 26.56
CA GLN A 147 -0.19 8.80 25.10
C GLN A 147 -0.83 7.60 24.40
N TRP A 148 -0.87 6.43 25.06
CA TRP A 148 -1.39 5.20 24.49
C TRP A 148 -2.92 5.12 24.57
N ILE A 149 -3.51 5.77 25.57
CA ILE A 149 -4.96 5.99 25.63
C ILE A 149 -5.41 7.00 24.59
N LEU A 150 -4.64 8.07 24.38
CA LEU A 150 -4.90 9.02 23.29
C LEU A 150 -4.85 8.31 21.92
N LEU A 151 -3.93 7.37 21.72
CA LEU A 151 -3.89 6.52 20.52
C LEU A 151 -5.17 5.67 20.35
N LEU A 152 -5.71 5.07 21.42
CA LEU A 152 -7.00 4.34 21.32
C LEU A 152 -8.17 5.26 20.95
N LEU A 153 -8.19 6.48 21.47
CA LEU A 153 -9.19 7.48 21.11
C LEU A 153 -9.02 7.97 19.67
N ASP A 154 -7.78 8.07 19.18
CA ASP A 154 -7.50 8.41 17.78
C ASP A 154 -7.94 7.29 16.83
N LEU A 155 -7.74 6.02 17.20
CA LEU A 155 -8.24 4.86 16.47
C LEU A 155 -9.77 4.87 16.38
N LEU A 156 -10.47 5.16 17.48
CA LEU A 156 -11.92 5.29 17.49
C LEU A 156 -12.39 6.42 16.55
N ALA A 157 -11.78 7.60 16.67
CA ALA A 157 -12.12 8.75 15.84
C ALA A 157 -11.85 8.49 14.35
N PHE A 158 -10.73 7.82 14.04
CA PHE A 158 -10.39 7.42 12.68
C PHE A 158 -11.42 6.42 12.14
N ARG A 159 -11.79 5.40 12.93
CA ARG A 159 -12.80 4.42 12.52
C ARG A 159 -14.11 5.10 12.14
N GLU A 160 -14.61 6.01 12.97
CA GLU A 160 -15.87 6.72 12.71
C GLU A 160 -15.83 7.59 11.44
N GLN A 161 -14.78 8.40 11.28
CA GLN A 161 -14.68 9.33 10.15
C GLN A 161 -14.36 8.63 8.83
N ALA A 162 -13.44 7.66 8.84
CA ALA A 162 -13.08 6.88 7.66
C ALA A 162 -14.25 6.01 7.21
N LEU A 163 -14.93 5.31 8.13
CA LEU A 163 -16.11 4.52 7.77
C LEU A 163 -17.22 5.40 7.18
N ARG A 164 -17.49 6.58 7.77
CA ARG A 164 -18.49 7.51 7.23
C ARG A 164 -18.17 7.92 5.79
N LEU A 165 -16.89 8.20 5.49
CA LEU A 165 -16.46 8.60 4.16
C LEU A 165 -16.50 7.42 3.17
N ILE A 166 -16.08 6.23 3.58
CA ILE A 166 -16.16 5.01 2.77
C ILE A 166 -17.62 4.70 2.41
N LEU A 167 -18.55 4.82 3.37
CA LEU A 167 -19.98 4.61 3.14
C LEU A 167 -20.57 5.66 2.18
N ASP A 168 -20.23 6.94 2.34
CA ASP A 168 -20.67 8.01 1.44
C ASP A 168 -20.12 7.79 0.03
N LEU A 169 -18.83 7.48 -0.12
CA LEU A 169 -18.21 7.16 -1.40
C LEU A 169 -18.88 5.94 -2.05
N SER A 170 -19.03 4.83 -1.32
CA SER A 170 -19.64 3.59 -1.84
C SER A 170 -21.04 3.81 -2.40
N SER A 171 -21.86 4.62 -1.70
CA SER A 171 -23.25 4.90 -2.09
C SER A 171 -23.38 5.95 -3.20
N THR A 172 -22.36 6.80 -3.40
CA THR A 172 -22.42 7.92 -4.34
C THR A 172 -21.66 7.69 -5.63
N VAL A 173 -20.66 6.81 -5.66
CA VAL A 173 -19.94 6.50 -6.89
C VAL A 173 -20.73 5.55 -7.78
N ILE A 174 -20.69 5.78 -9.10
CA ILE A 174 -21.08 4.79 -10.10
C ILE A 174 -20.07 3.62 -10.10
N THR A 175 -20.31 2.62 -10.95
CA THR A 175 -19.36 1.51 -11.14
C THR A 175 -17.94 2.02 -11.38
N LEU A 176 -17.00 1.53 -10.56
CA LEU A 176 -15.59 1.89 -10.63
C LEU A 176 -14.87 0.84 -11.49
N LEU A 177 -14.25 1.29 -12.57
CA LEU A 177 -13.55 0.48 -13.56
C LEU A 177 -12.11 0.99 -13.75
N PRO A 178 -11.08 0.11 -13.74
CA PRO A 178 -9.68 0.50 -13.85
C PRO A 178 -9.32 1.39 -15.03
N HIS A 179 -10.02 1.27 -16.16
CA HIS A 179 -9.71 2.02 -17.38
C HIS A 179 -10.48 3.34 -17.52
N GLN A 180 -11.55 3.54 -16.75
CA GLN A 180 -12.42 4.73 -16.88
C GLN A 180 -12.17 5.75 -15.76
N ASN A 181 -12.31 5.32 -14.51
CA ASN A 181 -12.21 6.16 -13.32
C ASN A 181 -11.14 5.63 -12.35
N SER A 182 -9.99 5.24 -12.92
CA SER A 182 -8.84 4.68 -12.19
C SER A 182 -8.43 5.51 -10.97
N LEU A 183 -8.39 6.85 -11.11
CA LEU A 183 -7.96 7.74 -10.03
C LEU A 183 -8.91 7.69 -8.82
N ILE A 184 -10.23 7.63 -9.07
CA ILE A 184 -11.24 7.55 -8.01
C ILE A 184 -11.31 6.14 -7.43
N LEU A 185 -11.18 5.12 -8.28
CA LEU A 185 -11.06 3.72 -7.89
C LEU A 185 -9.91 3.53 -6.88
N HIS A 186 -8.70 3.98 -7.23
CA HIS A 186 -7.53 3.88 -6.36
C HIS A 186 -7.73 4.64 -5.06
N ALA A 187 -8.22 5.88 -5.10
CA ALA A 187 -8.40 6.65 -3.88
C ALA A 187 -9.46 6.04 -2.93
N PHE A 188 -10.55 5.49 -3.46
CA PHE A 188 -11.54 4.76 -2.67
C PHE A 188 -10.94 3.49 -2.04
N MET A 189 -10.25 2.68 -2.85
CA MET A 189 -9.69 1.41 -2.39
C MET A 189 -8.47 1.58 -1.47
N ASP A 190 -7.66 2.63 -1.66
CA ASP A 190 -6.54 2.95 -0.78
C ASP A 190 -7.02 3.33 0.63
N LEU A 191 -8.07 4.15 0.72
CA LEU A 191 -8.70 4.47 2.02
C LEU A 191 -9.35 3.23 2.64
N PHE A 192 -10.06 2.42 1.85
CA PHE A 192 -10.63 1.16 2.32
C PHE A 192 -9.57 0.22 2.88
N CYS A 193 -8.49 -0.02 2.13
CA CYS A 193 -7.40 -0.88 2.56
C CYS A 193 -6.66 -0.32 3.79
N SER A 194 -6.48 1.00 3.86
CA SER A 194 -5.89 1.66 5.03
C SER A 194 -6.78 1.50 6.27
N PHE A 195 -8.09 1.66 6.12
CA PHE A 195 -9.07 1.41 7.18
C PHE A 195 -8.99 -0.04 7.69
N VAL A 196 -8.95 -1.02 6.78
CA VAL A 196 -8.80 -2.43 7.14
C VAL A 196 -7.47 -2.67 7.85
N ARG A 197 -6.34 -2.20 7.30
CA ARG A 197 -5.00 -2.40 7.88
C ARG A 197 -4.86 -1.81 9.28
N VAL A 198 -5.33 -0.59 9.51
CA VAL A 198 -5.29 0.07 10.84
C VAL A 198 -6.02 -0.79 11.87
N ASN A 199 -7.23 -1.27 11.55
CA ASN A 199 -8.02 -2.07 12.47
C ASN A 199 -7.43 -3.46 12.69
N LEU A 200 -6.95 -4.15 11.64
CA LEU A 200 -6.26 -5.44 11.76
C LEU A 200 -4.98 -5.33 12.61
N PHE A 201 -4.18 -4.29 12.38
CA PHE A 201 -2.93 -4.08 13.11
C PHE A 201 -3.18 -3.74 14.59
N SER A 202 -4.32 -3.13 14.91
CA SER A 202 -4.70 -2.85 16.29
C SER A 202 -4.83 -4.11 17.16
N ASP A 203 -5.03 -5.30 16.58
CA ASP A 203 -5.05 -6.57 17.33
C ASP A 203 -3.72 -6.89 18.00
N LYS A 204 -2.61 -6.42 17.42
CA LYS A 204 -1.26 -6.66 17.95
C LYS A 204 -0.94 -5.80 19.17
N MET A 205 -1.80 -4.84 19.51
CA MET A 205 -1.64 -4.02 20.71
C MET A 205 -2.44 -4.60 21.88
N PRO A 206 -1.95 -4.49 23.12
CA PRO A 206 -2.70 -4.89 24.32
C PRO A 206 -3.83 -3.88 24.68
N ARG A 207 -4.74 -3.59 23.74
CA ARG A 207 -5.80 -2.56 23.82
C ARG A 207 -6.63 -2.65 25.11
N LYS A 208 -7.08 -3.86 25.46
CA LYS A 208 -7.85 -4.13 26.68
C LYS A 208 -7.07 -3.80 27.95
N MET A 209 -5.78 -4.16 27.99
CA MET A 209 -4.92 -3.90 29.14
C MET A 209 -4.66 -2.39 29.30
N ILE A 210 -4.34 -1.69 28.21
CA ILE A 210 -4.13 -0.23 28.21
C ILE A 210 -5.36 0.47 28.81
N LEU A 211 -6.54 0.15 28.29
CA LEU A 211 -7.80 0.77 28.71
C LEU A 211 -8.16 0.45 30.17
N GLN A 212 -8.07 -0.82 30.58
CA GLN A 212 -8.43 -1.24 31.94
C GLN A 212 -7.47 -0.66 32.99
N VAL A 213 -6.16 -0.72 32.75
CA VAL A 213 -5.16 -0.22 33.68
C VAL A 213 -5.30 1.29 33.84
N TYR A 214 -5.46 2.03 32.74
CA TYR A 214 -5.64 3.48 32.81
C TYR A 214 -6.90 3.87 33.59
N ASN A 215 -8.02 3.18 33.35
CA ASN A 215 -9.26 3.49 34.07
C ASN A 215 -9.13 3.23 35.59
N ILE A 216 -8.44 2.16 35.99
CA ILE A 216 -8.20 1.85 37.40
C ILE A 216 -7.32 2.91 38.06
N LEU A 217 -6.25 3.34 37.39
CA LEU A 217 -5.39 4.43 37.86
C LEU A 217 -6.17 5.73 38.02
N HIS A 218 -7.04 6.05 37.05
CA HIS A 218 -7.91 7.23 37.13
C HIS A 218 -8.87 7.15 38.33
N ILE A 219 -9.50 6.00 38.57
CA ILE A 219 -10.42 5.77 39.70
C ILE A 219 -9.69 5.96 41.03
N MET A 220 -8.46 5.45 41.16
CA MET A 220 -7.61 5.63 42.34
C MET A 220 -7.33 7.12 42.61
N LEU A 221 -7.03 7.89 41.57
CA LEU A 221 -6.64 9.30 41.69
C LEU A 221 -7.82 10.28 41.79
N LYS A 222 -8.97 9.95 41.19
CA LYS A 222 -10.12 10.87 41.01
C LYS A 222 -11.37 10.48 41.81
N GLY A 223 -11.20 9.64 42.83
CA GLY A 223 -12.24 9.38 43.83
C GLY A 223 -13.35 8.45 43.34
N GLY A 224 -12.99 7.37 42.63
CA GLY A 224 -13.91 6.26 42.40
C GLY A 224 -14.73 6.31 41.09
N ARG A 225 -14.52 7.31 40.23
CA ARG A 225 -15.28 7.46 38.97
C ARG A 225 -14.47 7.02 37.76
N ASP A 226 -15.15 6.33 36.84
CA ASP A 226 -14.62 5.98 35.53
C ASP A 226 -14.24 7.24 34.73
N CYS A 227 -13.33 7.08 33.77
CA CYS A 227 -13.01 8.13 32.80
C CYS A 227 -14.23 8.42 31.91
N GLU A 228 -14.46 9.69 31.53
CA GLU A 228 -15.63 10.09 30.73
C GLU A 228 -15.78 9.30 29.41
N PHE A 229 -14.67 8.97 28.76
CA PHE A 229 -14.64 8.23 27.49
C PHE A 229 -14.54 6.70 27.65
N TYR A 230 -14.45 6.18 28.88
CA TYR A 230 -14.17 4.77 29.15
C TYR A 230 -15.17 3.84 28.48
N HIS A 231 -16.48 4.03 28.70
CA HIS A 231 -17.51 3.15 28.16
C HIS A 231 -17.56 3.15 26.62
N ARG A 232 -17.30 4.30 25.98
CA ARG A 232 -17.26 4.40 24.52
C ARG A 232 -16.07 3.63 23.95
N LEU A 233 -14.91 3.71 24.60
CA LEU A 233 -13.74 2.92 24.22
C LEU A 233 -13.94 1.43 24.49
N VAL A 234 -14.60 1.04 25.59
CA VAL A 234 -14.94 -0.36 25.87
C VAL A 234 -15.79 -0.94 24.75
N GLN A 235 -16.88 -0.24 24.36
CA GLN A 235 -17.73 -0.66 23.25
C GLN A 235 -16.94 -0.83 21.94
N PHE A 236 -16.03 0.10 21.66
CA PHE A 236 -15.17 0.02 20.47
C PHE A 236 -14.21 -1.17 20.51
N VAL A 237 -13.47 -1.34 21.61
CA VAL A 237 -12.51 -2.44 21.78
C VAL A 237 -13.23 -3.80 21.73
N ASP A 238 -14.38 -3.94 22.39
CA ASP A 238 -15.14 -5.19 22.42
C ASP A 238 -15.79 -5.55 21.06
N SER A 239 -16.25 -4.54 20.30
CA SER A 239 -16.82 -4.78 18.95
C SER A 239 -15.73 -5.17 17.94
N TYR A 240 -14.49 -4.76 18.17
CA TYR A 240 -13.31 -5.08 17.37
C TYR A 240 -12.39 -6.12 18.04
N ASP A 241 -12.97 -7.06 18.80
CA ASP A 241 -12.26 -8.17 19.42
C ASP A 241 -12.85 -9.52 18.96
N PRO A 242 -12.22 -10.22 17.99
CA PRO A 242 -11.09 -9.77 17.17
C PRO A 242 -11.52 -8.72 16.13
N PRO A 243 -10.61 -7.90 15.57
CA PRO A 243 -10.96 -6.80 14.67
C PRO A 243 -11.75 -7.20 13.43
N ILE A 244 -11.51 -8.41 12.90
CA ILE A 244 -12.21 -8.91 11.71
C ILE A 244 -13.73 -8.95 11.93
N LYS A 245 -14.18 -9.23 13.15
CA LYS A 245 -15.61 -9.23 13.48
C LYS A 245 -16.21 -7.83 13.31
N GLY A 246 -15.58 -6.80 13.88
CA GLY A 246 -16.01 -5.42 13.73
C GLY A 246 -15.96 -4.94 12.28
N LEU A 247 -14.94 -5.38 11.53
CA LEU A 247 -14.81 -5.08 10.10
C LEU A 247 -15.93 -5.71 9.26
N HIS A 248 -16.31 -6.97 9.52
CA HIS A 248 -17.45 -7.63 8.85
C HIS A 248 -18.75 -6.87 9.09
N GLU A 249 -18.98 -6.39 10.32
CA GLU A 249 -20.18 -5.65 10.67
C GLU A 249 -20.22 -4.25 10.01
N ASP A 250 -19.12 -3.49 10.12
CA ASP A 250 -19.04 -2.12 9.62
C ASP A 250 -19.05 -2.04 8.09
N LEU A 251 -18.39 -2.98 7.40
CA LEU A 251 -18.22 -2.95 5.95
C LEU A 251 -19.31 -3.69 5.18
N ASN A 252 -20.30 -4.29 5.86
CA ASN A 252 -21.39 -5.04 5.22
C ASN A 252 -22.12 -4.23 4.13
N PHE A 253 -22.42 -2.95 4.38
CA PHE A 253 -23.07 -2.08 3.39
C PHE A 253 -22.16 -1.70 2.21
N VAL A 254 -20.85 -1.78 2.38
CA VAL A 254 -19.85 -1.46 1.36
C VAL A 254 -19.50 -2.71 0.54
N SER A 255 -19.74 -3.90 1.10
CA SER A 255 -19.40 -5.21 0.52
C SER A 255 -19.73 -5.34 -0.98
N PRO A 256 -20.95 -4.99 -1.46
CA PRO A 256 -21.27 -5.16 -2.89
C PRO A 256 -20.39 -4.31 -3.81
N ARG A 257 -20.05 -3.08 -3.38
CA ARG A 257 -19.16 -2.18 -4.12
C ARG A 257 -17.75 -2.75 -4.18
N ILE A 258 -17.26 -3.34 -3.09
CA ILE A 258 -15.95 -4.01 -3.06
C ILE A 258 -15.94 -5.18 -4.03
N GLY A 259 -16.95 -6.06 -4.00
CA GLY A 259 -17.04 -7.17 -4.95
C GLY A 259 -16.99 -6.72 -6.41
N GLU A 260 -17.69 -5.63 -6.77
CA GLU A 260 -17.67 -5.09 -8.15
C GLU A 260 -16.28 -4.62 -8.56
N VAL A 261 -15.56 -3.96 -7.64
CA VAL A 261 -14.19 -3.50 -7.86
C VAL A 261 -13.23 -4.69 -8.04
N LEU A 262 -13.34 -5.72 -7.19
CA LEU A 262 -12.47 -6.89 -7.25
C LEU A 262 -12.64 -7.70 -8.55
N GLU A 263 -13.87 -7.83 -9.04
CA GLU A 263 -14.15 -8.43 -10.35
C GLU A 263 -13.58 -7.58 -11.50
N ALA A 264 -13.69 -6.25 -11.39
CA ALA A 264 -13.20 -5.33 -12.42
C ALA A 264 -11.68 -5.32 -12.59
N VAL A 265 -10.90 -5.57 -11.52
CA VAL A 265 -9.42 -5.67 -11.58
C VAL A 265 -8.93 -7.06 -11.98
N GLY A 266 -9.78 -8.09 -11.91
CA GLY A 266 -9.45 -9.49 -12.21
C GLY A 266 -8.70 -9.69 -13.54
N PRO A 267 -9.13 -9.11 -14.67
CA PRO A 267 -8.44 -9.25 -15.96
C PRO A 267 -6.97 -8.81 -15.95
N ILE A 268 -6.62 -7.77 -15.18
CA ILE A 268 -5.25 -7.25 -15.07
C ILE A 268 -4.41 -8.19 -14.19
N ILE A 269 -5.00 -8.73 -13.12
CA ILE A 269 -4.37 -9.74 -12.26
C ILE A 269 -4.04 -11.00 -13.08
N PHE A 270 -5.01 -11.53 -13.83
CA PHE A 270 -4.80 -12.71 -14.68
C PHE A 270 -3.71 -12.48 -15.73
N LEU A 271 -3.66 -11.30 -16.35
CA LEU A 271 -2.60 -10.94 -17.28
C LEU A 271 -1.22 -10.96 -16.62
N SER A 272 -1.10 -10.44 -15.39
CA SER A 272 0.17 -10.39 -14.67
C SER A 272 0.69 -11.76 -14.22
N THR A 273 -0.21 -12.74 -14.07
CA THR A 273 0.15 -14.11 -13.69
C THR A 273 0.61 -14.94 -14.89
N ASP A 274 0.16 -14.61 -16.11
CA ASP A 274 0.54 -15.32 -17.33
C ASP A 274 1.88 -14.80 -17.90
N THR A 275 2.98 -15.32 -17.35
CA THR A 275 4.37 -15.01 -17.76
C THR A 275 4.61 -15.27 -19.25
N LYS A 276 3.96 -16.29 -19.83
CA LYS A 276 4.10 -16.64 -21.25
C LYS A 276 3.43 -15.59 -22.12
N LYS A 277 2.22 -15.17 -21.78
CA LYS A 277 1.50 -14.10 -22.49
C LYS A 277 2.22 -12.77 -22.36
N LEU A 278 2.74 -12.44 -21.17
CA LEU A 278 3.56 -11.25 -20.96
C LEU A 278 4.76 -11.19 -21.92
N ARG A 279 5.46 -12.32 -22.05
CA ARG A 279 6.60 -12.46 -22.96
C ARG A 279 6.20 -12.41 -24.44
N ASN A 280 5.18 -13.18 -24.82
CA ASN A 280 4.80 -13.38 -26.23
C ASN A 280 4.19 -12.12 -26.88
N GLU A 281 3.48 -11.31 -26.09
CA GLU A 281 2.90 -10.04 -26.54
C GLU A 281 3.86 -8.86 -26.26
N GLY A 282 4.94 -9.08 -25.51
CA GLY A 282 5.98 -8.09 -25.26
C GLY A 282 5.50 -6.87 -24.48
N PHE A 283 4.56 -7.02 -23.53
CA PHE A 283 3.99 -5.90 -22.75
C PHE A 283 5.04 -5.10 -21.96
N LEU A 284 6.16 -5.74 -21.61
CA LEU A 284 7.31 -5.15 -20.92
C LEU A 284 8.57 -5.16 -21.80
N SER A 285 8.46 -5.46 -23.09
CA SER A 285 9.61 -5.51 -23.99
C SER A 285 9.67 -4.22 -24.82
N PRO A 286 10.81 -3.51 -24.85
CA PRO A 286 10.99 -2.36 -25.75
C PRO A 286 10.91 -2.79 -27.22
N PHE A 287 11.27 -4.03 -27.53
CA PHE A 287 11.18 -4.63 -28.87
C PHE A 287 9.84 -5.33 -29.07
N HIS A 288 9.26 -5.21 -30.26
CA HIS A 288 8.11 -6.03 -30.61
C HIS A 288 8.59 -7.48 -30.89
N PRO A 289 8.15 -8.49 -30.10
CA PRO A 289 8.70 -9.85 -30.18
C PRO A 289 8.49 -10.53 -31.55
N ARG A 290 7.52 -10.06 -32.34
CA ARG A 290 7.21 -10.58 -33.68
C ARG A 290 7.68 -9.69 -34.84
N TYR A 291 8.05 -8.43 -34.58
CA TYR A 291 8.35 -7.42 -35.62
C TYR A 291 9.56 -6.58 -35.20
N PRO A 292 10.79 -7.13 -35.30
CA PRO A 292 12.00 -6.46 -34.85
C PRO A 292 12.32 -5.17 -35.63
N ASP A 293 11.74 -4.98 -36.82
CA ASP A 293 11.86 -3.76 -37.62
C ASP A 293 11.09 -2.57 -37.01
N ILE A 294 10.18 -2.82 -36.07
CA ILE A 294 9.50 -1.77 -35.31
C ILE A 294 10.39 -1.37 -34.14
N LEU A 295 10.94 -0.16 -34.20
CA LEU A 295 11.89 0.39 -33.22
C LEU A 295 11.39 0.36 -31.77
N THR A 296 10.07 0.45 -31.54
CA THR A 296 9.47 0.41 -30.19
C THR A 296 8.13 -0.31 -30.20
N ASN A 297 7.86 -1.14 -29.17
CA ASN A 297 6.53 -1.75 -28.98
C ASN A 297 5.49 -0.71 -28.52
N SER A 298 4.97 0.08 -29.46
CA SER A 298 3.92 1.09 -29.21
C SER A 298 2.50 0.51 -29.21
N ALA A 299 2.34 -0.82 -29.36
CA ALA A 299 1.03 -1.43 -29.50
C ALA A 299 0.25 -1.51 -28.17
N HIS A 300 0.95 -1.47 -27.02
CA HIS A 300 0.35 -1.75 -25.71
C HIS A 300 0.67 -0.76 -24.56
N PRO A 301 0.85 0.56 -24.79
CA PRO A 301 1.22 1.49 -23.71
C PRO A 301 0.18 1.55 -22.58
N MET A 302 -1.12 1.51 -22.91
CA MET A 302 -2.19 1.51 -21.90
C MET A 302 -2.20 0.24 -21.04
N ARG A 303 -2.05 -0.94 -21.65
CA ARG A 303 -2.00 -2.21 -20.92
C ARG A 303 -0.72 -2.34 -20.09
N ALA A 304 0.40 -1.82 -20.61
CA ALA A 304 1.62 -1.73 -19.82
C ALA A 304 1.38 -0.86 -18.59
N GLN A 305 0.76 0.32 -18.74
CA GLN A 305 0.45 1.21 -17.62
C GLN A 305 -0.43 0.55 -16.54
N ASP A 306 -1.43 -0.23 -16.93
CA ASP A 306 -2.28 -0.97 -15.99
C ASP A 306 -1.49 -1.96 -15.12
N LEU A 307 -0.43 -2.57 -15.66
CA LEU A 307 0.43 -3.51 -14.93
C LEU A 307 1.20 -2.83 -13.78
N ALA A 308 1.43 -1.51 -13.82
CA ALA A 308 2.08 -0.79 -12.73
C ALA A 308 1.25 -0.80 -11.43
N ASN A 309 -0.05 -1.07 -11.52
CA ASN A 309 -0.99 -1.06 -10.40
C ASN A 309 -1.33 -2.47 -9.87
N VAL A 310 -0.80 -3.53 -10.49
CA VAL A 310 -1.27 -4.89 -10.17
C VAL A 310 -0.94 -5.32 -8.74
N THR A 311 0.12 -4.79 -8.15
CA THR A 311 0.46 -5.02 -6.74
C THR A 311 -0.66 -4.53 -5.82
N SER A 312 -1.17 -3.31 -6.05
CA SER A 312 -2.32 -2.80 -5.31
C SER A 312 -3.55 -3.67 -5.52
N TYR A 313 -3.82 -4.12 -6.76
CA TYR A 313 -4.98 -4.96 -7.05
C TYR A 313 -4.92 -6.33 -6.34
N ARG A 314 -3.73 -6.95 -6.24
CA ARG A 314 -3.53 -8.16 -5.43
C ARG A 314 -3.83 -7.90 -3.96
N GLU A 315 -3.30 -6.83 -3.39
CA GLU A 315 -3.57 -6.46 -1.99
C GLU A 315 -5.06 -6.19 -1.73
N TRP A 316 -5.75 -5.53 -2.67
CA TRP A 316 -7.19 -5.28 -2.58
C TRP A 316 -7.98 -6.59 -2.55
N VAL A 317 -7.59 -7.59 -3.34
CA VAL A 317 -8.21 -8.92 -3.34
C VAL A 317 -8.00 -9.62 -2.00
N LEU A 318 -6.77 -9.58 -1.45
CA LEU A 318 -6.44 -10.20 -0.17
C LEU A 318 -7.20 -9.56 1.00
N LEU A 319 -7.27 -8.23 1.07
CA LEU A 319 -7.97 -7.52 2.13
C LEU A 319 -9.48 -7.57 1.94
N GLY A 320 -9.94 -7.37 0.70
CA GLY A 320 -11.34 -7.27 0.34
C GLY A 320 -12.10 -8.55 0.62
N TYR A 321 -11.63 -9.72 0.15
CA TYR A 321 -12.33 -10.97 0.44
C TYR A 321 -12.16 -11.46 1.89
N LEU A 322 -11.16 -10.96 2.62
CA LEU A 322 -11.02 -11.24 4.06
C LEU A 322 -12.14 -10.55 4.87
N VAL A 323 -12.48 -9.30 4.54
CA VAL A 323 -13.47 -8.51 5.28
C VAL A 323 -14.87 -8.48 4.65
N CYS A 324 -14.98 -8.83 3.37
CA CYS A 324 -16.23 -8.95 2.61
C CYS A 324 -16.37 -10.38 2.06
N PRO A 325 -16.54 -11.39 2.93
CA PRO A 325 -16.48 -12.81 2.55
C PRO A 325 -17.62 -13.23 1.62
N ASP A 326 -18.79 -12.58 1.70
CA ASP A 326 -19.94 -12.89 0.85
C ASP A 326 -19.68 -12.61 -0.64
N GLU A 327 -18.74 -11.70 -0.94
CA GLU A 327 -18.37 -11.39 -2.32
C GLU A 327 -17.59 -12.51 -3.02
N LEU A 328 -17.08 -13.50 -2.27
CA LEU A 328 -16.53 -14.74 -2.85
C LEU A 328 -17.61 -15.61 -3.49
N LEU A 329 -18.89 -15.38 -3.16
CA LEU A 329 -20.01 -16.15 -3.73
C LEU A 329 -20.43 -15.66 -5.13
N ARG A 330 -19.73 -14.68 -5.69
CA ARG A 330 -19.90 -14.30 -7.09
C ARG A 330 -19.17 -15.27 -8.01
N VAL A 331 -19.70 -15.43 -9.22
CA VAL A 331 -19.23 -16.44 -10.18
C VAL A 331 -17.76 -16.25 -10.56
N THR A 332 -17.30 -15.02 -10.75
CA THR A 332 -15.91 -14.74 -11.20
C THR A 332 -14.92 -14.52 -10.06
N SER A 333 -15.42 -14.26 -8.84
CA SER A 333 -14.59 -13.99 -7.66
C SER A 333 -13.70 -15.17 -7.26
N ILE A 334 -14.16 -16.41 -7.48
CA ILE A 334 -13.40 -17.61 -7.08
C ILE A 334 -12.07 -17.67 -7.81
N ASP A 335 -12.07 -17.43 -9.13
CA ASP A 335 -10.87 -17.53 -9.95
C ASP A 335 -9.86 -16.43 -9.58
N VAL A 336 -10.35 -15.21 -9.34
CA VAL A 336 -9.51 -14.08 -8.89
C VAL A 336 -8.90 -14.39 -7.53
N ALA A 337 -9.73 -14.81 -6.56
CA ALA A 337 -9.27 -15.14 -5.22
C ALA A 337 -8.27 -16.31 -5.21
N MET A 338 -8.55 -17.37 -5.99
CA MET A 338 -7.67 -18.54 -6.09
C MET A 338 -6.27 -18.17 -6.56
N VAL A 339 -6.16 -17.34 -7.62
CA VAL A 339 -4.86 -16.90 -8.15
C VAL A 339 -4.08 -16.14 -7.09
N VAL A 340 -4.70 -15.17 -6.42
CA VAL A 340 -4.00 -14.32 -5.47
C VAL A 340 -3.66 -15.05 -4.16
N LEU A 341 -4.56 -15.88 -3.64
CA LEU A 341 -4.33 -16.67 -2.42
C LEU A 341 -3.23 -17.71 -2.63
N LYS A 342 -3.12 -18.31 -3.82
CA LYS A 342 -2.08 -19.29 -4.12
C LYS A 342 -0.67 -18.69 -4.17
N GLU A 343 -0.57 -17.40 -4.42
CA GLU A 343 0.68 -16.63 -4.58
C GLU A 343 1.17 -15.97 -3.27
N ASN A 344 0.46 -16.11 -2.14
CA ASN A 344 0.82 -15.41 -0.92
C ASN A 344 0.64 -16.31 0.30
N LEU A 345 1.56 -16.24 1.26
CA LEU A 345 1.44 -16.97 2.54
C LEU A 345 1.06 -16.04 3.69
N ILE A 346 1.44 -14.77 3.56
CA ILE A 346 1.24 -13.74 4.56
C ILE A 346 0.45 -12.57 3.97
N LEU A 347 -0.18 -11.80 4.87
CA LEU A 347 -0.78 -10.51 4.54
C LEU A 347 -0.01 -9.41 5.28
N PRO A 348 0.78 -8.58 4.57
CA PRO A 348 1.52 -7.49 5.20
C PRO A 348 0.56 -6.41 5.71
N LEU A 349 0.71 -6.03 6.98
CA LEU A 349 -0.07 -4.98 7.61
C LEU A 349 0.69 -3.65 7.58
N PHE A 350 1.91 -3.63 8.12
CA PHE A 350 2.76 -2.44 8.14
C PHE A 350 4.22 -2.85 8.35
N ARG A 351 5.13 -2.36 7.50
CA ARG A 351 6.58 -2.68 7.57
C ARG A 351 6.84 -4.20 7.48
N ASP A 352 7.45 -4.78 8.49
CA ASP A 352 7.72 -6.21 8.71
C ASP A 352 6.59 -6.94 9.45
N GLU A 353 5.55 -6.23 9.88
CA GLU A 353 4.42 -6.84 10.57
C GLU A 353 3.39 -7.41 9.58
N TYR A 354 3.05 -8.69 9.78
CA TYR A 354 2.10 -9.42 8.94
C TYR A 354 1.18 -10.32 9.77
N ILE A 355 0.16 -10.86 9.12
CA ILE A 355 -0.66 -11.97 9.63
C ILE A 355 -0.58 -13.16 8.68
N LEU A 356 -0.77 -14.38 9.21
CA LEU A 356 -0.80 -15.60 8.41
C LEU A 356 -2.10 -15.64 7.61
N LEU A 357 -1.97 -15.52 6.28
CA LEU A 357 -3.09 -15.26 5.37
C LEU A 357 -4.12 -16.40 5.43
N HIS A 358 -3.68 -17.62 5.15
CA HIS A 358 -4.58 -18.77 5.06
C HIS A 358 -5.24 -19.13 6.39
N GLU A 359 -4.54 -18.94 7.51
CA GLU A 359 -5.12 -19.19 8.83
C GLU A 359 -6.28 -18.23 9.12
N ASN A 360 -6.15 -16.96 8.75
CA ASN A 360 -7.22 -15.98 8.89
C ASN A 360 -8.41 -16.26 7.96
N TYR A 361 -8.16 -16.68 6.71
CA TYR A 361 -9.24 -17.10 5.81
C TYR A 361 -9.98 -18.33 6.35
N GLN A 362 -9.27 -19.31 6.91
CA GLN A 362 -9.89 -20.47 7.56
C GLN A 362 -10.70 -20.09 8.80
N LEU A 363 -10.20 -19.15 9.61
CA LEU A 363 -10.83 -18.79 10.87
C LEU A 363 -12.04 -17.86 10.70
N TYR A 364 -12.00 -16.95 9.73
CA TYR A 364 -12.99 -15.88 9.64
C TYR A 364 -13.83 -15.88 8.35
N VAL A 365 -13.29 -16.36 7.23
CA VAL A 365 -14.00 -16.38 5.94
C VAL A 365 -14.76 -17.69 5.74
N LEU A 366 -14.09 -18.83 5.98
CA LEU A 366 -14.69 -20.15 5.79
C LEU A 366 -15.99 -20.35 6.61
N PRO A 367 -16.09 -19.94 7.89
CA PRO A 367 -17.35 -20.09 8.63
C PRO A 367 -18.52 -19.31 8.02
N LYS A 368 -18.28 -18.12 7.45
CA LYS A 368 -19.29 -17.31 6.76
C LYS A 368 -19.77 -17.98 5.48
N VAL A 369 -18.85 -18.51 4.68
CA VAL A 369 -19.20 -19.29 3.48
C VAL A 369 -20.02 -20.54 3.82
N LEU A 370 -19.66 -21.23 4.92
CA LEU A 370 -20.41 -22.40 5.39
C LEU A 370 -21.81 -22.04 5.90
N GLU A 371 -21.99 -20.87 6.50
CA GLU A 371 -23.29 -20.33 6.89
C GLU A 371 -24.18 -20.11 5.66
N SER A 372 -23.68 -19.41 4.63
CA SER A 372 -24.40 -19.16 3.38
C SER A 372 -24.76 -20.47 2.67
N LYS A 373 -23.83 -21.44 2.62
CA LYS A 373 -24.09 -22.78 2.09
C LYS A 373 -25.24 -23.50 2.82
N ARG A 374 -25.30 -23.40 4.16
CA ARG A 374 -26.38 -24.00 4.97
C ARG A 374 -27.72 -23.31 4.71
N MET A 375 -27.72 -21.98 4.60
CA MET A 375 -28.90 -21.19 4.28
C MET A 375 -29.47 -21.55 2.90
N ALA A 376 -28.61 -21.62 1.87
CA ALA A 376 -28.99 -22.01 0.52
C ALA A 376 -29.61 -23.43 0.49
N LYS A 377 -29.02 -24.39 1.22
CA LYS A 377 -29.55 -25.76 1.34
C LYS A 377 -30.93 -25.82 2.00
N SER A 378 -31.25 -24.87 2.89
CA SER A 378 -32.54 -24.83 3.60
C SER A 378 -33.71 -24.28 2.77
N GLY A 379 -33.45 -23.79 1.55
CA GLY A 379 -34.49 -23.41 0.60
C GLY A 379 -35.28 -22.14 0.95
N ARG A 380 -34.71 -21.22 1.74
CA ARG A 380 -35.35 -19.94 2.12
C ARG A 380 -35.43 -18.92 0.97
N THR A 381 -34.76 -19.18 -0.16
CA THR A 381 -34.68 -18.32 -1.36
C THR A 381 -35.34 -19.00 -2.56
N LYS A 382 -35.65 -18.26 -3.64
CA LYS A 382 -36.22 -18.85 -4.88
C LYS A 382 -35.33 -20.01 -5.36
N GLN A 383 -35.94 -21.15 -5.67
CA GLN A 383 -35.25 -22.44 -5.79
C GLN A 383 -34.03 -22.46 -6.73
N LYS A 384 -34.09 -21.76 -7.88
CA LYS A 384 -32.95 -21.69 -8.84
C LYS A 384 -31.76 -20.84 -8.34
N GLU A 385 -32.03 -19.77 -7.59
CA GLU A 385 -30.98 -18.90 -7.03
C GLU A 385 -30.27 -19.63 -5.88
N ALA A 386 -31.02 -20.34 -5.05
CA ALA A 386 -30.49 -21.16 -3.96
C ALA A 386 -29.58 -22.29 -4.45
N ASP A 387 -29.92 -22.95 -5.57
CA ASP A 387 -29.08 -24.01 -6.15
C ASP A 387 -27.73 -23.46 -6.66
N LEU A 388 -27.73 -22.29 -7.32
CA LEU A 388 -26.51 -21.64 -7.80
C LEU A 388 -25.62 -21.23 -6.62
N GLU A 389 -26.18 -20.54 -5.64
CA GLU A 389 -25.47 -20.10 -4.43
C GLU A 389 -24.86 -21.29 -3.67
N TYR A 390 -25.61 -22.38 -3.53
CA TYR A 390 -25.11 -23.62 -2.92
C TYR A 390 -23.90 -24.20 -3.66
N ASN A 391 -23.97 -24.26 -5.00
CA ASN A 391 -22.88 -24.79 -5.82
C ASN A 391 -21.63 -23.92 -5.73
N VAL A 392 -21.80 -22.59 -5.79
CA VAL A 392 -20.70 -21.63 -5.65
C VAL A 392 -20.08 -21.72 -4.24
N ALA A 393 -20.89 -21.69 -3.18
CA ALA A 393 -20.39 -21.79 -1.81
C ALA A 393 -19.62 -23.10 -1.56
N LYS A 394 -20.08 -24.21 -2.16
CA LYS A 394 -19.37 -25.50 -2.14
C LYS A 394 -18.02 -25.45 -2.87
N GLN A 395 -17.91 -24.68 -3.96
CA GLN A 395 -16.65 -24.49 -4.67
C GLN A 395 -15.68 -23.61 -3.87
N VAL A 396 -16.18 -22.53 -3.26
CA VAL A 396 -15.38 -21.65 -2.37
C VAL A 396 -14.85 -22.42 -1.17
N GLU A 397 -15.68 -23.22 -0.51
CA GLU A 397 -15.27 -24.08 0.61
C GLU A 397 -14.11 -25.01 0.23
N ARG A 398 -14.20 -25.68 -0.92
CA ARG A 398 -13.12 -26.56 -1.43
C ARG A 398 -11.85 -25.76 -1.69
N MET A 399 -11.98 -24.63 -2.41
CA MET A 399 -10.86 -23.75 -2.73
C MET A 399 -10.13 -23.28 -1.46
N LEU A 400 -10.85 -22.79 -0.45
CA LEU A 400 -10.24 -22.33 0.81
C LEU A 400 -9.59 -23.46 1.62
N THR A 401 -10.09 -24.68 1.49
CA THR A 401 -9.52 -25.86 2.18
C THR A 401 -8.21 -26.32 1.52
N GLU A 402 -8.10 -26.21 0.20
CA GLU A 402 -6.97 -26.76 -0.57
C GLU A 402 -5.89 -25.71 -0.87
N VAL A 403 -6.25 -24.42 -0.99
CA VAL A 403 -5.34 -23.37 -1.49
C VAL A 403 -4.10 -23.17 -0.61
N HIS A 404 -4.20 -23.42 0.69
CA HIS A 404 -3.05 -23.32 1.61
C HIS A 404 -1.95 -24.32 1.25
N GLU A 405 -2.29 -25.60 1.09
CA GLU A 405 -1.30 -26.61 0.69
C GLU A 405 -0.76 -26.34 -0.73
N GLN A 406 -1.60 -25.81 -1.64
CA GLN A 406 -1.13 -25.42 -2.96
C GLN A 406 -0.12 -24.26 -2.91
N ALA A 407 -0.38 -23.26 -2.06
CA ALA A 407 0.53 -22.13 -1.86
C ALA A 407 1.87 -22.61 -1.27
N LEU A 408 1.83 -23.48 -0.25
CA LEU A 408 3.05 -24.03 0.36
C LEU A 408 3.95 -24.78 -0.64
N VAL A 409 3.38 -25.38 -1.68
CA VAL A 409 4.13 -26.16 -2.68
C VAL A 409 4.57 -25.35 -3.90
N SER A 410 3.74 -24.42 -4.36
CA SER A 410 3.93 -23.79 -5.69
C SER A 410 4.27 -22.31 -5.68
N CYS A 411 4.12 -21.64 -4.53
CA CYS A 411 4.23 -20.19 -4.45
C CYS A 411 5.63 -19.68 -4.83
N ASP A 412 6.71 -20.23 -4.24
CA ASP A 412 8.08 -19.81 -4.59
C ASP A 412 8.39 -20.03 -6.08
N ALA A 413 8.01 -21.18 -6.64
CA ALA A 413 8.24 -21.48 -8.06
C ALA A 413 7.55 -20.47 -8.99
N MET A 414 6.32 -20.07 -8.68
CA MET A 414 5.58 -19.06 -9.45
C MET A 414 6.28 -17.69 -9.40
N HIS A 415 6.71 -17.26 -8.22
CA HIS A 415 7.44 -16.00 -8.05
C HIS A 415 8.84 -16.05 -8.70
N ARG A 416 9.54 -17.17 -8.62
CA ARG A 416 10.83 -17.37 -9.30
C ARG A 416 10.69 -17.25 -10.81
N GLU A 417 9.64 -17.81 -11.41
CA GLU A 417 9.39 -17.66 -12.85
C GLU A 417 9.17 -16.19 -13.26
N ARG A 418 8.44 -15.42 -12.43
CA ARG A 418 8.27 -13.97 -12.64
C ARG A 418 9.59 -13.21 -12.51
N ARG A 419 10.38 -13.51 -11.48
CA ARG A 419 11.72 -12.92 -11.30
C ARG A 419 12.61 -13.18 -12.52
N ILE A 420 12.56 -14.39 -13.09
CA ILE A 420 13.30 -14.72 -14.32
C ILE A 420 12.82 -13.90 -15.52
N LEU A 421 11.51 -13.74 -15.70
CA LEU A 421 10.95 -12.89 -16.77
C LEU A 421 11.41 -11.43 -16.59
N LEU A 422 11.24 -10.87 -15.39
CA LEU A 422 11.57 -9.48 -15.09
C LEU A 422 13.06 -9.22 -15.20
N LYS A 423 13.91 -10.17 -14.78
CA LYS A 423 15.36 -10.15 -14.99
C LYS A 423 15.68 -9.96 -16.48
N GLN A 424 15.02 -10.71 -17.36
CA GLN A 424 15.25 -10.61 -18.80
C GLN A 424 14.76 -9.26 -19.36
N GLU A 425 13.55 -8.83 -19.00
CA GLU A 425 12.97 -7.60 -19.55
C GLU A 425 13.67 -6.33 -19.03
N ILE A 426 13.98 -6.23 -17.74
CA ILE A 426 14.76 -5.11 -17.21
C ILE A 426 16.16 -5.08 -17.82
N GLY A 427 16.83 -6.24 -17.94
CA GLY A 427 18.14 -6.31 -18.58
C GLY A 427 18.13 -5.77 -20.00
N ARG A 428 17.10 -6.14 -20.79
CA ARG A 428 16.89 -5.61 -22.15
C ARG A 428 16.60 -4.12 -22.15
N MET A 429 15.74 -3.63 -21.27
CA MET A 429 15.43 -2.20 -21.16
C MET A 429 16.68 -1.37 -20.85
N VAL A 430 17.50 -1.80 -19.89
CA VAL A 430 18.73 -1.08 -19.51
C VAL A 430 19.66 -0.95 -20.70
N LEU A 431 19.93 -2.04 -21.43
CA LEU A 431 20.77 -2.01 -22.63
C LEU A 431 20.15 -1.11 -23.71
N PHE A 432 18.88 -1.33 -24.03
CA PHE A 432 18.18 -0.62 -25.08
C PHE A 432 18.14 0.90 -24.87
N PHE A 433 17.77 1.36 -23.68
CA PHE A 433 17.69 2.79 -23.38
C PHE A 433 19.06 3.43 -23.12
N THR A 434 20.10 2.63 -22.86
CA THR A 434 21.49 3.12 -22.86
C THR A 434 21.95 3.40 -24.29
N ASP A 435 21.64 2.50 -25.22
CA ASP A 435 22.02 2.62 -26.64
C ASP A 435 21.17 3.65 -27.39
N GLN A 436 19.86 3.73 -27.09
CA GLN A 436 18.90 4.64 -27.71
C GLN A 436 18.10 5.45 -26.67
N PRO A 437 18.72 6.45 -26.01
CA PRO A 437 18.05 7.21 -24.94
C PRO A 437 16.81 7.99 -25.37
N SER A 438 16.72 8.39 -26.65
CA SER A 438 15.58 9.12 -27.20
C SER A 438 14.25 8.35 -27.10
N LEU A 439 14.34 7.01 -27.03
CA LEU A 439 13.18 6.13 -26.93
C LEU A 439 12.72 5.91 -25.49
N LEU A 440 13.43 6.41 -24.48
CA LEU A 440 13.04 6.27 -23.08
C LEU A 440 11.76 7.04 -22.78
N ALA A 441 11.67 8.31 -23.22
CA ALA A 441 10.53 9.18 -22.96
C ALA A 441 9.18 8.61 -23.47
N PRO A 442 9.04 8.18 -24.73
CA PRO A 442 7.77 7.59 -25.21
C PRO A 442 7.41 6.28 -24.51
N ASN A 443 8.39 5.57 -23.92
CA ASN A 443 8.21 4.28 -23.26
C ASN A 443 8.19 4.38 -21.72
N ILE A 444 8.13 5.58 -21.15
CA ILE A 444 8.28 5.78 -19.70
C ILE A 444 7.24 5.02 -18.86
N GLN A 445 6.01 4.87 -19.37
CA GLN A 445 4.96 4.11 -18.69
C GLN A 445 5.33 2.62 -18.57
N MET A 446 5.93 2.03 -19.62
CA MET A 446 6.41 0.65 -19.59
C MET A 446 7.56 0.49 -18.58
N VAL A 447 8.44 1.49 -18.48
CA VAL A 447 9.52 1.51 -17.48
C VAL A 447 8.96 1.53 -16.06
N PHE A 448 7.95 2.35 -15.78
CA PHE A 448 7.29 2.35 -14.46
C PHE A 448 6.67 1.00 -14.13
N SER A 449 6.03 0.33 -15.09
CA SER A 449 5.45 -1.00 -14.87
C SER A 449 6.49 -2.08 -14.61
N ALA A 450 7.61 -2.06 -15.34
CA ALA A 450 8.71 -2.99 -15.10
C ALA A 450 9.39 -2.76 -13.73
N LEU A 451 9.58 -1.49 -13.34
CA LEU A 451 10.05 -1.13 -12.01
C LEU A 451 9.10 -1.63 -10.92
N ALA A 452 7.80 -1.32 -11.04
CA ALA A 452 6.79 -1.71 -10.06
C ALA A 452 6.70 -3.24 -9.85
N LEU A 453 6.69 -4.00 -10.95
CA LEU A 453 6.65 -5.47 -10.88
C LEU A 453 7.93 -6.04 -10.26
N SER A 454 9.09 -5.49 -10.60
CA SER A 454 10.37 -5.97 -10.08
C SER A 454 10.55 -5.63 -8.61
N GLN A 455 10.16 -4.42 -8.21
CA GLN A 455 10.09 -4.00 -6.82
C GLN A 455 9.16 -4.93 -6.02
N CYS A 456 7.99 -5.26 -6.56
CA CYS A 456 7.04 -6.17 -5.94
C CYS A 456 7.64 -7.56 -5.70
N GLU A 457 8.30 -8.16 -6.68
CA GLU A 457 8.90 -9.49 -6.55
C GLU A 457 10.08 -9.51 -5.58
N VAL A 458 10.90 -8.45 -5.55
CA VAL A 458 12.00 -8.31 -4.57
C VAL A 458 11.44 -8.19 -3.15
N ILE A 459 10.43 -7.35 -2.93
CA ILE A 459 9.80 -7.19 -1.62
C ILE A 459 9.13 -8.50 -1.18
N TRP A 460 8.39 -9.14 -2.09
CA TRP A 460 7.72 -10.41 -1.81
C TRP A 460 8.71 -11.48 -1.35
N TYR A 461 9.88 -11.57 -2.00
CA TYR A 461 10.92 -12.51 -1.61
C TYR A 461 11.35 -12.30 -0.16
N PHE A 462 11.76 -11.08 0.22
CA PHE A 462 12.22 -10.80 1.59
C PHE A 462 11.10 -10.90 2.64
N GLN A 463 9.85 -10.67 2.25
CA GLN A 463 8.68 -10.87 3.09
C GLN A 463 8.41 -12.34 3.44
N HIS A 464 8.81 -13.26 2.58
CA HIS A 464 8.49 -14.68 2.72
C HIS A 464 9.67 -15.53 3.18
N VAL A 465 10.92 -15.06 3.04
CA VAL A 465 12.10 -15.75 3.57
C VAL A 465 11.93 -15.98 5.07
N GLY A 466 12.07 -17.25 5.50
CA GLY A 466 11.97 -17.63 6.92
C GLY A 466 10.53 -17.81 7.44
N ILE A 467 9.50 -17.67 6.63
CA ILE A 467 8.11 -17.90 7.04
C ILE A 467 7.84 -19.40 7.22
N ALA A 468 7.41 -19.79 8.43
CA ALA A 468 6.99 -21.15 8.77
C ALA A 468 5.46 -21.23 8.95
N SER A 469 4.84 -22.34 8.51
CA SER A 469 3.41 -22.59 8.76
C SER A 469 3.19 -23.27 10.11
N SER A 470 2.24 -22.78 10.92
CA SER A 470 2.00 -23.30 12.28
C SER A 470 1.22 -24.62 12.34
N LYS A 471 0.42 -24.95 11.31
CA LYS A 471 -0.60 -26.03 11.39
C LYS A 471 -0.22 -27.39 10.81
N SER A 472 0.95 -27.55 10.19
CA SER A 472 1.33 -28.87 9.71
C SER A 472 1.94 -29.69 10.85
N THR A 473 1.40 -30.88 11.11
CA THR A 473 1.94 -31.90 12.04
C THR A 473 3.39 -32.30 11.75
N ARG A 474 3.96 -31.79 10.66
CA ARG A 474 5.38 -31.57 10.43
C ARG A 474 5.53 -30.10 10.04
N LEU A 475 6.25 -29.24 10.78
CA LEU A 475 6.47 -27.85 10.34
C LEU A 475 6.94 -27.84 8.87
N LYS A 476 6.02 -27.55 7.93
CA LYS A 476 6.36 -27.39 6.52
C LYS A 476 6.67 -25.92 6.36
N THR A 477 7.95 -25.60 6.42
CA THR A 477 8.48 -24.31 6.01
C THR A 477 8.42 -24.25 4.48
N VAL A 478 8.04 -23.10 3.92
CA VAL A 478 8.29 -22.87 2.50
C VAL A 478 9.78 -22.60 2.37
N ASP A 479 10.47 -23.51 1.69
CA ASP A 479 11.92 -23.41 1.49
C ASP A 479 12.17 -22.42 0.35
N ILE A 480 12.28 -21.14 0.70
CA ILE A 480 12.66 -20.10 -0.27
C ILE A 480 14.16 -20.18 -0.46
N ASP A 481 14.55 -20.37 -1.72
CA ASP A 481 15.95 -20.49 -2.11
C ASP A 481 16.71 -19.20 -1.78
N ALA A 482 17.49 -19.26 -0.69
CA ALA A 482 18.39 -18.19 -0.27
C ALA A 482 19.47 -17.87 -1.33
N THR A 483 19.70 -18.79 -2.28
CA THR A 483 20.74 -18.68 -3.32
C THR A 483 20.22 -18.12 -4.63
N ASP A 484 18.95 -17.67 -4.71
CA ASP A 484 18.35 -17.17 -5.94
C ASP A 484 19.20 -16.02 -6.56
N PRO A 485 19.87 -16.27 -7.70
CA PRO A 485 20.77 -15.28 -8.31
C PRO A 485 20.01 -14.16 -9.02
N THR A 486 18.68 -14.24 -9.13
CA THR A 486 17.86 -13.20 -9.78
C THR A 486 17.76 -11.93 -8.94
N ILE A 487 17.83 -12.03 -7.60
CA ILE A 487 17.64 -10.89 -6.70
C ILE A 487 18.68 -9.80 -6.95
N GLY A 488 19.97 -10.15 -6.92
CA GLY A 488 21.05 -9.18 -7.17
C GLY A 488 20.92 -8.51 -8.55
N PHE A 489 20.50 -9.26 -9.56
CA PHE A 489 20.27 -8.71 -10.91
C PHE A 489 19.09 -7.73 -10.93
N LEU A 490 17.96 -8.07 -10.30
CA LEU A 490 16.79 -7.21 -10.25
C LEU A 490 17.11 -5.90 -9.51
N LEU A 491 17.83 -5.96 -8.39
CA LEU A 491 18.31 -4.78 -7.67
C LEU A 491 19.16 -3.87 -8.57
N ASP A 492 20.14 -4.44 -9.28
CA ASP A 492 21.02 -3.70 -10.19
C ASP A 492 20.24 -3.09 -11.36
N GLY A 493 19.34 -3.86 -11.96
CA GLY A 493 18.50 -3.41 -13.06
C GLY A 493 17.53 -2.29 -12.67
N ILE A 494 16.88 -2.39 -11.50
CA ILE A 494 16.05 -1.32 -10.93
C ILE A 494 16.88 -0.05 -10.75
N GLY A 495 18.05 -0.17 -10.11
CA GLY A 495 18.96 0.96 -9.87
C GLY A 495 19.39 1.65 -11.17
N LYS A 496 19.81 0.86 -12.18
CA LYS A 496 20.22 1.36 -13.50
C LYS A 496 19.09 2.04 -14.26
N LEU A 497 17.88 1.48 -14.27
CA LEU A 497 16.72 2.11 -14.90
C LEU A 497 16.37 3.43 -14.21
N CYS A 498 16.33 3.48 -12.88
CA CYS A 498 16.13 4.73 -12.15
C CYS A 498 17.22 5.77 -12.49
N CYS A 499 18.48 5.35 -12.60
CA CYS A 499 19.57 6.25 -13.02
C CYS A 499 19.38 6.77 -14.45
N LEU A 500 18.95 5.93 -15.40
CA LEU A 500 18.66 6.36 -16.77
C LEU A 500 17.51 7.39 -16.81
N VAL A 501 16.42 7.16 -16.08
CA VAL A 501 15.31 8.13 -16.00
C VAL A 501 15.78 9.46 -15.42
N ARG A 502 16.55 9.45 -14.33
CA ARG A 502 17.13 10.68 -13.75
C ARG A 502 18.08 11.38 -14.71
N LYS A 503 18.93 10.63 -15.42
CA LYS A 503 19.89 11.16 -16.40
C LYS A 503 19.18 11.87 -17.57
N TYR A 504 18.04 11.34 -18.02
CA TYR A 504 17.29 11.87 -19.17
C TYR A 504 16.00 12.60 -18.76
N ILE A 505 15.92 13.12 -17.53
CA ILE A 505 14.76 13.84 -17.01
C ILE A 505 14.29 14.97 -17.93
N ALA A 506 15.22 15.76 -18.48
CA ALA A 506 14.90 16.85 -19.40
C ALA A 506 14.21 16.35 -20.67
N ALA A 507 14.66 15.24 -21.25
CA ALA A 507 14.05 14.67 -22.46
C ALA A 507 12.63 14.15 -22.17
N ILE A 508 12.43 13.50 -21.02
CA ILE A 508 11.12 13.00 -20.58
C ILE A 508 10.15 14.16 -20.33
N LYS A 509 10.59 15.21 -19.64
CA LYS A 509 9.82 16.43 -19.42
C LYS A 509 9.44 17.09 -20.75
N GLY A 510 10.39 17.24 -21.67
CA GLY A 510 10.13 17.82 -22.99
C GLY A 510 9.10 17.05 -23.81
N TYR A 511 9.18 15.71 -23.79
CA TYR A 511 8.19 14.85 -24.44
C TYR A 511 6.81 15.01 -23.79
N ALA A 512 6.74 15.00 -22.45
CA ALA A 512 5.49 15.18 -21.71
C ALA A 512 4.83 16.53 -22.01
N LEU A 513 5.60 17.62 -22.02
CA LEU A 513 5.11 18.96 -22.39
C LEU A 513 4.57 18.99 -23.82
N SER A 514 5.29 18.39 -24.78
CA SER A 514 4.82 18.27 -26.16
C SER A 514 3.51 17.48 -26.29
N TYR A 515 3.37 16.41 -25.50
CA TYR A 515 2.13 15.63 -25.45
C TYR A 515 0.96 16.47 -24.91
N LEU A 516 1.17 17.20 -23.80
CA LEU A 516 0.14 18.03 -23.16
C LEU A 516 -0.32 19.19 -24.04
N LEU A 517 0.62 19.87 -24.73
CA LEU A 517 0.29 20.91 -25.71
C LEU A 517 -0.58 20.37 -26.85
N SER A 518 -0.30 19.14 -27.30
CA SER A 518 -1.12 18.45 -28.31
C SER A 518 -2.48 18.04 -27.74
N SER A 519 -2.53 17.62 -26.47
CA SER A 519 -3.75 17.24 -25.74
C SER A 519 -4.72 18.42 -25.62
N ALA A 520 -4.23 19.65 -25.43
CA ALA A 520 -5.05 20.87 -25.40
C ALA A 520 -5.95 20.98 -26.64
N GLY A 521 -5.37 20.77 -27.84
CA GLY A 521 -6.11 20.79 -29.10
C GLY A 521 -7.13 19.66 -29.22
N ARG A 522 -6.78 18.45 -28.75
CA ARG A 522 -7.68 17.28 -28.76
C ARG A 522 -8.86 17.49 -27.81
N ILE A 523 -8.62 17.94 -26.58
CA ILE A 523 -9.67 18.22 -25.59
C ILE A 523 -10.59 19.34 -26.11
N ARG A 524 -10.05 20.43 -26.66
CA ARG A 524 -10.87 21.51 -27.26
C ARG A 524 -11.78 20.98 -28.37
N PHE A 525 -11.23 20.14 -29.26
CA PHE A 525 -12.01 19.50 -30.31
C PHE A 525 -13.14 18.62 -29.75
N LEU A 526 -12.83 17.77 -28.76
CA LEU A 526 -13.80 16.87 -28.12
C LEU A 526 -14.94 17.65 -27.44
N LEU A 527 -14.62 18.72 -26.73
CA LEU A 527 -15.62 19.61 -26.11
C LEU A 527 -16.51 20.32 -27.14
N GLY A 528 -15.98 20.59 -28.33
CA GLY A 528 -16.70 21.21 -29.45
C GLY A 528 -17.52 20.24 -30.30
N THR A 529 -17.52 18.94 -30.00
CA THR A 529 -18.32 17.96 -30.77
C THR A 529 -19.82 18.21 -30.61
N PRO A 530 -20.65 17.97 -31.65
CA PRO A 530 -22.10 18.18 -31.55
C PRO A 530 -22.75 17.42 -30.38
N GLY A 531 -22.23 16.22 -30.08
CA GLY A 531 -22.68 15.42 -28.95
C GLY A 531 -22.40 16.09 -27.61
N MET A 532 -21.21 16.66 -27.42
CA MET A 532 -20.86 17.40 -26.20
C MET A 532 -21.61 18.72 -26.06
N VAL A 533 -21.78 19.47 -27.15
CA VAL A 533 -22.53 20.74 -27.15
C VAL A 533 -24.02 20.52 -26.85
N ALA A 534 -24.56 19.37 -27.26
CA ALA A 534 -25.94 18.98 -26.95
C ALA A 534 -26.13 18.51 -25.50
N LEU A 535 -25.06 18.21 -24.75
CA LEU A 535 -25.18 17.88 -23.34
C LEU A 535 -25.43 19.15 -22.52
N ASP A 536 -26.47 19.12 -21.68
CA ASP A 536 -26.75 20.17 -20.72
C ASP A 536 -25.82 20.06 -19.51
N LEU A 537 -24.56 20.45 -19.70
CA LEU A 537 -23.57 20.51 -18.62
C LEU A 537 -23.91 21.69 -17.68
N ASP A 538 -23.82 21.48 -16.38
CA ASP A 538 -23.97 22.55 -15.39
C ASP A 538 -22.82 23.58 -15.48
N ALA A 539 -23.01 24.75 -14.85
CA ALA A 539 -22.01 25.82 -14.89
C ALA A 539 -20.67 25.40 -14.25
N THR A 540 -20.71 24.57 -13.22
CA THR A 540 -19.53 24.05 -12.50
C THR A 540 -18.67 23.19 -13.40
N LEU A 541 -19.26 22.17 -14.04
CA LEU A 541 -18.56 21.24 -14.93
C LEU A 541 -18.04 21.95 -16.19
N LYS A 542 -18.83 22.88 -16.76
CA LYS A 542 -18.38 23.75 -17.86
C LYS A 542 -17.15 24.58 -17.43
N GLY A 543 -17.20 25.21 -16.26
CA GLY A 543 -16.11 26.00 -15.71
C GLY A 543 -14.84 25.17 -15.49
N LEU A 544 -14.96 23.96 -14.94
CA LEU A 544 -13.83 23.06 -14.74
C LEU A 544 -13.18 22.62 -16.06
N PHE A 545 -13.97 22.29 -17.10
CA PHE A 545 -13.40 21.97 -18.42
C PHE A 545 -12.64 23.16 -19.02
N GLN A 546 -13.16 24.38 -18.85
CA GLN A 546 -12.48 25.60 -19.29
C GLN A 546 -11.18 25.84 -18.51
N GLN A 547 -11.15 25.58 -17.20
CA GLN A 547 -9.95 25.68 -16.38
C GLN A 547 -8.89 24.65 -16.79
N VAL A 548 -9.26 23.40 -17.03
CA VAL A 548 -8.35 22.36 -17.57
C VAL A 548 -7.75 22.82 -18.90
N LEU A 549 -8.58 23.32 -19.82
CA LEU A 549 -8.12 23.80 -21.11
C LEU A 549 -7.19 25.02 -20.98
N HIS A 550 -7.52 25.97 -20.10
CA HIS A 550 -6.69 27.13 -19.81
C HIS A 550 -5.32 26.73 -19.26
N CYS A 551 -5.27 25.78 -18.32
CA CYS A 551 -4.00 25.24 -17.82
C CYS A 551 -3.16 24.64 -18.96
N LEU A 552 -3.78 23.84 -19.84
CA LEU A 552 -3.08 23.18 -20.95
C LEU A 552 -2.60 24.16 -22.04
N GLU A 553 -3.36 25.22 -22.33
CA GLU A 553 -3.01 26.23 -23.33
C GLU A 553 -1.86 27.14 -22.89
N ASN A 554 -1.72 27.34 -21.58
CA ASN A 554 -0.68 28.19 -20.98
C ASN A 554 0.59 27.43 -20.59
N ILE A 555 0.71 26.15 -20.95
CA ILE A 555 1.93 25.37 -20.71
C ILE A 555 3.10 26.02 -21.46
N PRO A 556 4.27 26.20 -20.82
CA PRO A 556 5.45 26.72 -21.47
C PRO A 556 5.78 25.94 -22.74
N LYS A 557 5.91 26.65 -23.87
CA LYS A 557 6.29 26.02 -25.13
C LYS A 557 7.78 25.73 -25.09
N PRO A 558 8.22 24.52 -25.47
CA PRO A 558 9.64 24.22 -25.61
C PRO A 558 10.19 24.97 -26.84
N GLN A 559 10.51 26.26 -26.70
CA GLN A 559 11.13 27.07 -27.75
C GLN A 559 12.53 27.48 -27.33
N GLY A 560 13.55 26.84 -27.91
CA GLY A 560 14.95 27.31 -27.91
C GLY A 560 15.70 27.32 -26.56
N GLU A 561 15.01 27.35 -25.43
CA GLU A 561 15.59 27.24 -24.09
C GLU A 561 15.88 25.78 -23.74
N SER A 562 16.93 25.56 -22.95
CA SER A 562 17.23 24.26 -22.36
C SER A 562 16.03 23.79 -21.53
N VAL A 563 15.33 22.77 -22.02
CA VAL A 563 14.25 22.03 -21.33
C VAL A 563 14.48 21.74 -19.84
N PRO A 564 15.71 21.54 -19.30
CA PRO A 564 15.92 21.44 -17.84
C PRO A 564 15.40 22.61 -17.00
N ASP A 565 15.29 23.83 -17.53
CA ASP A 565 14.95 25.04 -16.75
C ASP A 565 13.45 25.35 -16.69
N ILE A 566 12.61 24.58 -17.39
CA ILE A 566 11.15 24.75 -17.36
C ILE A 566 10.60 24.19 -16.05
N THR A 567 10.52 25.04 -15.02
CA THR A 567 9.76 24.77 -13.79
C THR A 567 8.28 25.03 -14.05
N ALA A 568 7.56 24.03 -14.54
CA ALA A 568 6.10 24.08 -14.68
C ALA A 568 5.45 23.29 -13.56
N ASP A 569 4.72 23.96 -12.66
CA ASP A 569 3.82 23.31 -11.72
C ASP A 569 2.47 23.05 -12.41
N LEU A 570 2.06 21.78 -12.47
CA LEU A 570 0.82 21.35 -13.10
C LEU A 570 -0.17 20.78 -12.08
N ALA A 571 -0.01 21.08 -10.79
CA ALA A 571 -0.91 20.63 -9.73
C ALA A 571 -2.35 21.07 -9.98
N ASP A 572 -2.58 22.31 -10.43
CA ASP A 572 -3.93 22.82 -10.71
C ASP A 572 -4.62 22.07 -11.84
N LEU A 573 -3.90 21.73 -12.91
CA LEU A 573 -4.44 20.91 -14.00
C LEU A 573 -4.97 19.58 -13.46
N ARG A 574 -4.15 18.91 -12.65
CA ARG A 574 -4.48 17.63 -12.03
C ARG A 574 -5.68 17.78 -11.08
N LYS A 575 -5.72 18.82 -10.26
CA LYS A 575 -6.80 19.16 -9.34
C LYS A 575 -8.14 19.39 -10.05
N HIS A 576 -8.14 20.19 -11.13
CA HIS A 576 -9.34 20.43 -11.92
C HIS A 576 -9.84 19.15 -12.59
N TRP A 577 -8.93 18.36 -13.19
CA TRP A 577 -9.30 17.08 -13.80
C TRP A 577 -9.91 16.09 -12.80
N LEU A 578 -9.31 15.99 -11.62
CA LEU A 578 -9.80 15.15 -10.54
C LEU A 578 -11.19 15.59 -10.05
N SER A 579 -11.45 16.90 -9.97
CA SER A 579 -12.76 17.44 -9.62
C SER A 579 -13.82 17.10 -10.68
N ILE A 580 -13.45 17.16 -11.97
CA ILE A 580 -14.31 16.69 -13.07
C ILE A 580 -14.63 15.20 -12.85
N LEU A 581 -13.60 14.36 -12.67
CA LEU A 581 -13.78 12.91 -12.46
C LEU A 581 -14.72 12.61 -11.28
N MET A 582 -14.63 13.36 -10.19
CA MET A 582 -15.52 13.19 -9.03
C MET A 582 -16.98 13.51 -9.35
N ILE A 583 -17.23 14.59 -10.09
CA ILE A 583 -18.58 14.95 -10.53
C ILE A 583 -19.12 13.86 -11.46
N VAL A 584 -18.35 13.46 -12.46
CA VAL A 584 -18.83 12.54 -13.50
C VAL A 584 -18.87 11.07 -13.05
N THR A 585 -18.17 10.73 -11.98
CA THR A 585 -18.24 9.42 -11.30
C THR A 585 -19.36 9.39 -10.26
N SER A 586 -19.98 10.52 -9.93
CA SER A 586 -21.08 10.56 -8.98
C SER A 586 -22.41 10.11 -9.62
N SER A 587 -23.10 9.18 -8.96
CA SER A 587 -24.46 8.75 -9.29
C SER A 587 -25.49 9.87 -9.06
N ARG A 588 -25.14 10.89 -8.28
CA ARG A 588 -25.98 12.08 -8.02
C ARG A 588 -25.84 13.15 -9.11
N SER A 589 -24.87 13.01 -10.02
CA SER A 589 -24.66 13.97 -11.12
C SER A 589 -25.66 13.72 -12.26
N SER A 590 -26.17 14.80 -12.86
CA SER A 590 -26.99 14.73 -14.08
C SER A 590 -26.19 14.17 -15.27
N ILE A 591 -24.88 14.46 -15.31
CA ILE A 591 -23.95 14.02 -16.35
C ILE A 591 -22.87 13.14 -15.73
N ASN A 592 -22.83 11.87 -16.16
CA ASN A 592 -21.85 10.90 -15.71
C ASN A 592 -20.85 10.54 -16.82
N ILE A 593 -19.84 9.72 -16.49
CA ILE A 593 -18.80 9.26 -17.42
C ILE A 593 -19.39 8.66 -18.70
N LYS A 594 -20.44 7.83 -18.59
CA LYS A 594 -21.05 7.18 -19.76
C LYS A 594 -21.67 8.20 -20.72
N HIS A 595 -22.26 9.28 -20.19
CA HIS A 595 -22.79 10.37 -21.00
C HIS A 595 -21.66 11.09 -21.77
N LEU A 596 -20.53 11.38 -21.10
CA LEU A 596 -19.37 12.01 -21.72
C LEU A 596 -18.73 11.13 -22.80
N GLU A 597 -18.54 9.84 -22.52
CA GLU A 597 -18.00 8.88 -23.48
C GLU A 597 -18.94 8.77 -24.69
N LYS A 598 -20.24 8.55 -24.49
CA LYS A 598 -21.20 8.46 -25.61
C LYS A 598 -21.22 9.72 -26.47
N ALA A 599 -21.08 10.90 -25.87
CA ALA A 599 -21.03 12.17 -26.58
C ALA A 599 -19.76 12.36 -27.41
N THR A 600 -18.65 11.67 -27.07
CA THR A 600 -17.32 11.88 -27.66
C THR A 600 -16.82 10.71 -28.52
N VAL A 601 -17.34 9.50 -28.31
CA VAL A 601 -16.95 8.25 -29.00
C VAL A 601 -17.35 8.23 -30.48
N SER A 602 -18.31 9.04 -30.92
CA SER A 602 -18.75 9.13 -32.33
C SER A 602 -17.65 9.63 -33.30
N THR A 603 -16.47 10.02 -32.78
CA THR A 603 -15.34 10.55 -33.54
C THR A 603 -14.31 9.51 -34.00
N GLY A 604 -14.45 8.24 -33.60
CA GLY A 604 -13.49 7.17 -33.94
C GLY A 604 -12.12 7.29 -33.27
N LYS A 605 -11.95 8.24 -32.33
CA LYS A 605 -10.75 8.47 -31.50
C LYS A 605 -11.07 8.21 -30.02
N GLU A 606 -10.02 8.24 -29.19
CA GLU A 606 -10.17 8.17 -27.73
C GLU A 606 -11.11 9.28 -27.19
N GLY A 607 -11.99 8.91 -26.27
CA GLY A 607 -12.97 9.82 -25.68
C GLY A 607 -12.36 10.82 -24.70
N LEU A 608 -13.15 11.82 -24.29
CA LEU A 608 -12.68 12.92 -23.41
C LEU A 608 -12.10 12.43 -22.07
N VAL A 609 -12.68 11.36 -21.51
CA VAL A 609 -12.20 10.77 -20.25
C VAL A 609 -10.84 10.09 -20.42
N SER A 610 -10.63 9.35 -21.51
CA SER A 610 -9.33 8.73 -21.83
C SER A 610 -8.26 9.79 -22.01
N GLU A 611 -8.56 10.81 -22.82
CA GLU A 611 -7.63 11.90 -23.11
C GLU A 611 -7.26 12.71 -21.85
N GLY A 612 -8.24 13.03 -21.00
CA GLY A 612 -7.99 13.72 -19.74
C GLY A 612 -7.20 12.88 -18.73
N ASN A 613 -7.47 11.56 -18.65
CA ASN A 613 -6.67 10.64 -17.83
C ASN A 613 -5.23 10.55 -18.35
N ALA A 614 -5.03 10.52 -19.67
CA ALA A 614 -3.70 10.54 -20.26
C ALA A 614 -2.97 11.87 -19.98
N ALA A 615 -3.66 13.01 -20.11
CA ALA A 615 -3.11 14.32 -19.74
C ALA A 615 -2.72 14.39 -18.26
N TYR A 616 -3.56 13.85 -17.37
CA TYR A 616 -3.22 13.73 -15.95
C TYR A 616 -1.91 12.95 -15.74
N ASN A 617 -1.77 11.78 -16.36
CA ASN A 617 -0.58 10.94 -16.20
C ASN A 617 0.68 11.58 -16.79
N TRP A 618 0.59 12.23 -17.96
CA TRP A 618 1.71 12.94 -18.57
C TRP A 618 2.10 14.19 -17.80
N SER A 619 1.16 14.89 -17.17
CA SER A 619 1.49 16.03 -16.29
C SER A 619 2.42 15.63 -15.14
N ARG A 620 2.24 14.43 -14.58
CA ARG A 620 3.09 13.90 -13.49
C ARG A 620 4.52 13.59 -13.94
N CYS A 621 4.76 13.44 -15.24
CA CYS A 621 6.11 13.29 -15.78
C CYS A 621 6.85 14.64 -15.91
N VAL A 622 6.16 15.78 -15.71
CA VAL A 622 6.73 17.14 -15.76
C VAL A 622 7.25 17.59 -14.40
N ASP A 623 6.41 17.50 -13.37
CA ASP A 623 6.67 18.03 -12.02
C ASP A 623 6.77 16.97 -10.92
N GLU A 624 6.23 15.76 -11.12
CA GLU A 624 6.21 14.67 -10.14
C GLU A 624 7.07 13.44 -10.53
N LEU A 625 8.03 13.59 -11.45
CA LEU A 625 8.80 12.45 -11.99
C LEU A 625 9.57 11.69 -10.91
N GLU A 626 10.21 12.39 -9.97
CA GLU A 626 10.94 11.76 -8.86
C GLU A 626 9.99 11.01 -7.92
N SER A 627 8.77 11.53 -7.71
CA SER A 627 7.74 10.81 -6.94
C SER A 627 7.21 9.58 -7.69
N GLN A 628 7.11 9.60 -9.03
CA GLN A 628 6.83 8.37 -9.81
C GLN A 628 7.95 7.34 -9.62
N LEU A 629 9.20 7.77 -9.69
CA LEU A 629 10.36 6.90 -9.51
C LEU A 629 10.41 6.31 -8.10
N SER A 630 10.18 7.10 -7.07
CA SER A 630 10.13 6.60 -5.69
C SER A 630 8.96 5.61 -5.51
N LYS A 631 7.77 5.92 -6.05
CA LYS A 631 6.61 5.02 -6.00
C LYS A 631 6.91 3.64 -6.59
N HIS A 632 7.51 3.59 -7.78
CA HIS A 632 7.66 2.34 -8.55
C HIS A 632 9.02 1.65 -8.37
N GLY A 633 10.07 2.38 -7.95
CA GLY A 633 11.45 1.89 -7.91
C GLY A 633 12.13 1.97 -6.54
N SER A 634 11.54 2.63 -5.52
CA SER A 634 12.17 2.73 -4.19
C SER A 634 12.19 1.38 -3.47
N LEU A 635 13.33 1.01 -2.90
CA LEU A 635 13.50 -0.24 -2.15
C LEU A 635 13.50 -0.01 -0.64
N LYS A 636 12.97 1.13 -0.20
CA LYS A 636 12.96 1.57 1.20
C LYS A 636 12.37 0.56 2.19
N LYS A 637 11.41 -0.26 1.74
CA LYS A 637 10.78 -1.31 2.56
C LYS A 637 11.76 -2.42 2.96
N LEU A 638 12.86 -2.62 2.22
CA LEU A 638 13.85 -3.65 2.52
C LEU A 638 14.63 -3.38 3.82
N TYR A 639 14.63 -2.14 4.30
CA TYR A 639 15.20 -1.78 5.60
C TYR A 639 14.71 -2.69 6.74
N PHE A 640 13.40 -2.99 6.77
CA PHE A 640 12.80 -3.82 7.81
C PHE A 640 13.19 -5.31 7.71
N TYR A 641 13.90 -5.70 6.65
CA TYR A 641 14.35 -7.07 6.38
C TYR A 641 15.89 -7.17 6.29
N HIS A 642 16.63 -6.16 6.80
CA HIS A 642 18.09 -6.02 6.63
C HIS A 642 18.91 -7.26 7.06
N GLN A 643 18.42 -8.04 8.03
CA GLN A 643 19.06 -9.30 8.43
C GLN A 643 19.11 -10.32 7.28
N HIS A 644 18.01 -10.46 6.54
CA HIS A 644 17.96 -11.33 5.36
C HIS A 644 18.76 -10.77 4.20
N LEU A 645 18.79 -9.44 4.02
CA LEU A 645 19.56 -8.78 2.96
C LEU A 645 21.03 -9.16 3.03
N THR A 646 21.63 -9.11 4.23
CA THR A 646 23.06 -9.44 4.43
C THR A 646 23.38 -10.87 4.01
N THR A 647 22.48 -11.83 4.29
CA THR A 647 22.63 -13.24 3.91
C THR A 647 22.58 -13.41 2.39
N VAL A 648 21.60 -12.80 1.73
CA VAL A 648 21.43 -12.93 0.27
C VAL A 648 22.53 -12.18 -0.49
N PHE A 649 23.02 -11.06 0.05
CA PHE A 649 24.18 -10.36 -0.47
C PHE A 649 25.42 -11.28 -0.51
N ARG A 650 25.69 -12.04 0.57
CA ARG A 650 26.82 -12.99 0.60
C ARG A 650 26.70 -14.03 -0.50
N ASN A 651 25.49 -14.52 -0.80
CA ASN A 651 25.27 -15.43 -1.92
C ASN A 651 25.47 -14.75 -3.29
N THR A 652 25.14 -13.47 -3.42
CA THR A 652 25.44 -12.70 -4.64
C THR A 652 26.95 -12.57 -4.89
N MET A 653 27.74 -12.42 -3.82
CA MET A 653 29.20 -12.28 -3.88
C MET A 653 29.95 -13.61 -4.02
N PHE A 654 29.56 -14.62 -3.24
CA PHE A 654 30.37 -15.83 -3.02
C PHE A 654 29.63 -17.13 -3.33
N GLY A 655 28.35 -17.05 -3.71
CA GLY A 655 27.54 -18.23 -4.05
C GLY A 655 27.95 -18.85 -5.40
N PRO A 656 27.58 -20.12 -5.64
CA PRO A 656 27.97 -20.85 -6.85
C PRO A 656 27.40 -20.23 -8.15
N GLU A 657 26.20 -19.64 -8.08
CA GLU A 657 25.59 -18.86 -9.17
C GLU A 657 25.71 -17.34 -8.94
N GLY A 658 26.51 -16.94 -7.94
CA GLY A 658 26.76 -15.56 -7.56
C GLY A 658 27.36 -14.76 -8.71
N ARG A 659 26.98 -13.49 -8.79
CA ARG A 659 27.43 -12.54 -9.81
C ARG A 659 27.93 -11.28 -9.12
N PRO A 660 29.22 -11.23 -8.71
CA PRO A 660 29.79 -10.11 -7.96
C PRO A 660 29.62 -8.75 -8.66
N GLN A 661 29.49 -8.72 -9.99
CA GLN A 661 29.22 -7.51 -10.77
C GLN A 661 27.96 -6.73 -10.34
N HIS A 662 27.02 -7.37 -9.63
CA HIS A 662 25.80 -6.73 -9.13
C HIS A 662 25.91 -6.29 -7.65
N CYS A 663 27.09 -6.45 -7.01
CA CYS A 663 27.26 -6.16 -5.58
C CYS A 663 26.93 -4.71 -5.20
N CYS A 664 27.30 -3.73 -6.04
CA CYS A 664 27.04 -2.31 -5.78
C CYS A 664 25.54 -1.96 -5.74
N ALA A 665 24.68 -2.79 -6.33
CA ALA A 665 23.23 -2.59 -6.25
C ALA A 665 22.71 -2.69 -4.82
N TRP A 666 23.34 -3.51 -3.98
CA TRP A 666 23.00 -3.66 -2.56
C TRP A 666 23.35 -2.42 -1.74
N LEU A 667 24.42 -1.72 -2.12
CA LEU A 667 24.77 -0.41 -1.56
C LEU A 667 23.72 0.64 -1.98
N GLY A 668 23.35 0.65 -3.26
CA GLY A 668 22.34 1.57 -3.81
C GLY A 668 20.95 1.41 -3.20
N ALA A 669 20.56 0.18 -2.82
CA ALA A 669 19.29 -0.06 -2.13
C ALA A 669 19.21 0.68 -0.78
N ALA A 670 20.33 0.73 -0.03
CA ALA A 670 20.40 1.37 1.28
C ALA A 670 20.19 2.89 1.22
N CYS A 671 20.49 3.54 0.08
CA CYS A 671 20.25 4.97 -0.10
C CYS A 671 18.77 5.36 0.07
N SER A 672 17.85 4.43 -0.19
CA SER A 672 16.40 4.66 -0.05
C SER A 672 15.87 4.38 1.36
N PHE A 673 16.64 3.76 2.25
CA PHE A 673 16.15 3.35 3.58
C PHE A 673 15.68 4.53 4.44
N PRO A 674 16.34 5.70 4.48
CA PRO A 674 15.85 6.85 5.25
C PRO A 674 14.43 7.30 4.86
N GLU A 675 13.98 7.04 3.63
CA GLU A 675 12.62 7.36 3.15
C GLU A 675 11.50 6.54 3.83
N CYS A 676 11.84 5.53 4.65
CA CYS A 676 10.86 4.72 5.39
C CYS A 676 10.57 5.22 6.81
N ALA A 677 11.31 6.24 7.26
CA ALA A 677 11.08 6.91 8.52
C ALA A 677 9.69 7.54 8.54
N SER A 678 8.98 7.42 9.67
CA SER A 678 7.70 8.11 9.81
C SER A 678 7.92 9.57 10.18
N ALA A 679 7.29 10.47 9.42
CA ALA A 679 7.12 11.88 9.77
C ALA A 679 6.64 12.13 11.22
N ILE A 680 5.85 11.20 11.79
CA ILE A 680 5.28 11.31 13.14
C ILE A 680 6.28 10.94 14.23
N ILE A 681 7.33 10.19 13.88
CA ILE A 681 8.37 9.77 14.81
C ILE A 681 9.71 10.29 14.29
N PRO A 682 10.03 11.59 14.48
CA PRO A 682 11.24 12.21 13.93
C PRO A 682 12.54 11.52 14.36
N GLU A 683 12.53 10.86 15.54
CA GLU A 683 13.65 10.07 16.04
C GLU A 683 14.04 8.91 15.10
N GLU A 684 13.08 8.37 14.33
CA GLU A 684 13.32 7.27 13.40
C GLU A 684 14.26 7.67 12.26
N VAL A 685 14.18 8.91 11.77
CA VAL A 685 15.01 9.38 10.64
C VAL A 685 16.49 9.21 10.97
N ASN A 686 16.91 9.66 12.16
CA ASN A 686 18.29 9.57 12.61
C ASN A 686 18.71 8.13 12.88
N LYS A 687 17.82 7.30 13.43
CA LYS A 687 18.10 5.88 13.70
C LYS A 687 18.30 5.12 12.39
N ILE A 688 17.34 5.20 11.47
CA ILE A 688 17.36 4.54 10.17
C ILE A 688 18.56 5.03 9.35
N GLY A 689 18.87 6.33 9.38
CA GLY A 689 20.04 6.88 8.73
C GLY A 689 21.35 6.26 9.23
N ARG A 690 21.54 6.13 10.55
CA ARG A 690 22.72 5.46 11.13
C ARG A 690 22.77 3.97 10.78
N ASP A 691 21.65 3.28 10.87
CA ASP A 691 21.55 1.85 10.56
C ASP A 691 21.87 1.59 9.08
N SER A 692 21.46 2.50 8.20
CA SER A 692 21.77 2.45 6.75
C SER A 692 23.26 2.64 6.48
N ILE A 693 23.92 3.58 7.16
CA ILE A 693 25.38 3.78 7.05
C ILE A 693 26.13 2.53 7.53
N SER A 694 25.78 2.02 8.71
CA SER A 694 26.39 0.80 9.27
C SER A 694 26.23 -0.42 8.35
N TYR A 695 25.05 -0.57 7.75
CA TYR A 695 24.80 -1.59 6.74
C TYR A 695 25.72 -1.42 5.52
N VAL A 696 25.86 -0.21 4.99
CA VAL A 696 26.74 0.08 3.85
C VAL A 696 28.21 -0.18 4.19
N GLU A 697 28.68 0.23 5.37
CA GLU A 697 30.06 -0.02 5.83
C GLU A 697 30.36 -1.52 5.88
N SER A 698 29.47 -2.31 6.48
CA SER A 698 29.58 -3.78 6.53
C SER A 698 29.64 -4.44 5.15
N LEU A 699 28.84 -3.93 4.19
CA LEU A 699 28.88 -4.41 2.81
C LEU A 699 30.19 -4.04 2.11
N ILE A 700 30.67 -2.80 2.28
CA ILE A 700 31.93 -2.35 1.68
C ILE A 700 33.11 -3.18 2.22
N GLU A 701 33.17 -3.43 3.52
CA GLU A 701 34.17 -4.31 4.13
C GLU A 701 34.14 -5.71 3.49
N SER A 702 32.94 -6.27 3.30
CA SER A 702 32.77 -7.58 2.67
C SER A 702 33.21 -7.59 1.19
N ILE A 703 32.93 -6.52 0.44
CA ILE A 703 33.36 -6.37 -0.97
C ILE A 703 34.88 -6.25 -1.05
N MET A 704 35.46 -5.37 -0.24
CA MET A 704 36.90 -5.11 -0.21
C MET A 704 37.68 -6.35 0.23
N GLY A 705 37.22 -7.04 1.28
CA GLY A 705 37.83 -8.31 1.71
C GLY A 705 37.73 -9.41 0.65
N GLY A 706 36.62 -9.46 -0.09
CA GLY A 706 36.48 -10.36 -1.25
C GLY A 706 37.47 -10.04 -2.37
N LEU A 707 37.66 -8.75 -2.70
CA LEU A 707 38.60 -8.29 -3.70
C LEU A 707 40.05 -8.58 -3.30
N GLU A 708 40.42 -8.29 -2.05
CA GLU A 708 41.74 -8.60 -1.49
C GLU A 708 42.02 -10.11 -1.57
N GLY A 709 41.04 -10.94 -1.22
CA GLY A 709 41.14 -12.40 -1.36
C GLY A 709 41.41 -12.84 -2.80
N LEU A 710 40.73 -12.25 -3.79
CA LEU A 710 40.97 -12.56 -5.21
C LEU A 710 42.37 -12.12 -5.68
N ILE A 711 42.83 -10.94 -5.26
CA ILE A 711 44.17 -10.45 -5.56
C ILE A 711 45.23 -11.39 -4.97
N ASN A 712 45.06 -11.80 -3.71
CA ASN A 712 45.98 -12.73 -3.05
C ASN A 712 46.02 -14.11 -3.72
N ILE A 713 44.90 -14.58 -4.27
CA ILE A 713 44.86 -15.83 -5.05
C ILE A 713 45.65 -15.67 -6.36
N LEU A 714 45.48 -14.53 -7.06
CA LEU A 714 46.22 -14.24 -8.29
C LEU A 714 47.73 -14.10 -8.02
N ASP A 715 48.11 -13.49 -6.90
CA ASP A 715 49.50 -13.28 -6.47
C ASP A 715 50.15 -14.54 -5.85
N SER A 716 49.37 -15.60 -5.63
CA SER A 716 49.89 -16.87 -5.12
C SER A 716 50.68 -17.64 -6.18
N GLU A 717 51.61 -18.51 -5.76
CA GLU A 717 52.38 -19.37 -6.69
C GLU A 717 51.47 -20.17 -7.65
N GLY A 718 50.31 -20.64 -7.17
CA GLY A 718 49.33 -21.33 -8.01
C GLY A 718 48.59 -20.41 -8.99
N GLY A 719 48.36 -19.15 -8.61
CA GLY A 719 47.79 -18.12 -9.48
C GLY A 719 48.74 -17.73 -10.61
N PHE A 720 50.00 -17.46 -10.27
CA PHE A 720 51.07 -17.22 -11.24
C PHE A 720 51.26 -18.38 -12.21
N GLY A 721 51.33 -19.62 -11.71
CA GLY A 721 51.46 -20.80 -12.58
C GLY A 721 50.26 -20.99 -13.53
N SER A 722 49.05 -20.63 -13.11
CA SER A 722 47.86 -20.69 -13.97
C SER A 722 47.85 -19.60 -15.05
N LEU A 723 48.35 -18.41 -14.73
CA LEU A 723 48.54 -17.30 -15.68
C LEU A 723 49.63 -17.64 -16.71
N GLU A 724 50.75 -18.19 -16.26
CA GLU A 724 51.86 -18.62 -17.12
C GLU A 724 51.39 -19.70 -18.11
N MET A 725 50.62 -20.68 -17.64
CA MET A 725 49.97 -21.68 -18.50
C MET A 725 48.95 -21.10 -19.49
N GLN A 726 48.25 -20.01 -19.16
CA GLN A 726 47.33 -19.37 -20.10
C GLN A 726 48.08 -18.57 -21.17
N VAL A 727 49.19 -17.93 -20.82
CA VAL A 727 50.05 -17.22 -21.76
C VAL A 727 50.75 -18.20 -22.71
N ASP A 728 51.18 -19.36 -22.23
CA ASP A 728 51.78 -20.41 -23.07
C ASP A 728 50.78 -21.10 -24.03
N ASN A 729 49.48 -20.92 -23.82
CA ASN A 729 48.42 -21.45 -24.68
C ASN A 729 47.88 -20.43 -25.73
N PHE A 730 48.43 -19.21 -25.76
CA PHE A 730 48.25 -18.22 -26.83
C PHE A 730 49.48 -18.17 -27.73
#